data_AF-A0A1H1VW56-F1
#
_entry.id   AF-A0A1H1VW56-F1
#
_cell.length_a   1.000
_cell.length_b   1.000
_cell.length_c   1.000
_cell.angle_alpha   90.00
_cell.angle_beta   90.00
_cell.angle_gamma   90.00
#
_symmetry.space_group_name_H-M   'P 1'
#
loop_
_entity.id
_entity.type
_entity.pdbx_description
1 polymer ?
#
loop_
_entity_poly.entity_id
_entity_poly.type
_entity_poly.pdbx_seq_one_letter_code
_entity_poly.pdbx_strand_id
1 'polypeptide(L)'
;MAANGRSDTPSPAGESRSRITVASRMRRALAAVVVTACAVAGTVPGGTPATATDTGPATPTWAAPELFEKVTVWADGESGTEAHRIPGIVVTNEGTVLAVSEARHGITDTAVHELVFKRSLDGGRTWPSAGTIEASPNRESWVNPTLLVERQTGRIFLFYNLNHQGVTGDVFYRHSDDDGRTWSERTEITSMFRELPQGWTNHSPGPGHGLQLSDGRLMLQVWHRRSVELPAAERGYSTSVIYSDDLGATWHHGGAIPIDPAYPNGETRLLERADGTLALYARYAVGSPNRRIVSVSDDRGMTWSEPYLHGSFPPAAGADAGLDRLSGGPGSVDVSRVVFSRPSTPSRRDLTLALSYDDGYSFPREKVVHAGRAGYSDVAVLDDGTVLVLYEVVPEIIVARLNVEWLTDSQDTLIAGPGLTRHLFEAEDAGAAASPALSVVDDRNSSGGQRLEFAGTEIGDHLDLEIEVPDTGTYDLNLRLLHQADRASVQVSLDGQDLGDPVDAGAEKRIYAEARMDDVELAAGTHTIRLSVTGQGSGSTGLGVGLDYVSLTRFDPPPPPPACDETVTGRHHGPLRVTGVLCLDGASVQGPVVVTGGALLVTDSRLDGPIRIAGARQVILCASEITGPLAIQDVTETVVLGGVACAPNTLRGPVAVEDSNALIRIVGNTVNGPVDVAGNSGTTAAVVSANEITGSLACAGNTPSPVNGGHPNSVAGPRGGQCAEL
;
A
#
# COMPACT_ATOMS: atom_id res chain seq x y z
N MET A 1 31.62 -9.15 -55.82
CA MET A 1 32.79 -9.99 -56.16
C MET A 1 32.86 -11.12 -55.15
N ALA A 2 33.12 -12.33 -55.67
CA ALA A 2 33.32 -13.64 -55.04
C ALA A 2 34.10 -13.64 -53.70
N ALA A 3 34.11 -14.68 -52.84
CA ALA A 3 33.34 -15.91 -52.63
C ALA A 3 33.96 -16.64 -51.41
N ASN A 4 33.20 -17.56 -50.78
CA ASN A 4 33.62 -18.77 -50.04
C ASN A 4 34.38 -18.62 -48.69
N GLY A 5 34.15 -19.44 -47.66
CA GLY A 5 33.34 -20.67 -47.60
C GLY A 5 33.23 -21.32 -46.21
N ARG A 6 32.21 -22.19 -46.14
CA ARG A 6 31.94 -23.42 -45.36
C ARG A 6 32.67 -23.73 -44.03
N SER A 7 31.79 -23.97 -43.02
CA SER A 7 31.64 -25.13 -42.11
C SER A 7 32.85 -25.87 -41.55
N ASP A 8 32.84 -26.11 -40.23
CA ASP A 8 32.57 -27.46 -39.67
C ASP A 8 32.51 -27.42 -38.13
N THR A 9 31.57 -28.19 -37.57
CA THR A 9 31.50 -28.57 -36.15
C THR A 9 32.52 -29.67 -35.85
N PRO A 10 32.94 -29.85 -34.58
CA PRO A 10 32.35 -30.94 -33.81
C PRO A 10 32.25 -30.69 -32.28
N SER A 11 31.24 -31.30 -31.66
CA SER A 11 31.28 -31.72 -30.24
C SER A 11 31.97 -33.10 -30.17
N PRO A 12 32.66 -33.51 -29.08
CA PRO A 12 31.93 -34.08 -27.94
C PRO A 12 32.60 -33.97 -26.54
N ALA A 13 31.75 -34.13 -25.51
CA ALA A 13 31.94 -34.83 -24.23
C ALA A 13 33.03 -34.39 -23.23
N GLY A 14 32.58 -34.16 -21.98
CA GLY A 14 33.43 -34.14 -20.80
C GLY A 14 32.69 -33.69 -19.54
N GLU A 15 32.01 -34.61 -18.87
CA GLU A 15 31.38 -34.41 -17.56
C GLU A 15 32.39 -34.00 -16.47
N SER A 16 31.96 -33.10 -15.58
CA SER A 16 32.44 -33.05 -14.19
C SER A 16 31.33 -32.48 -13.31
N ARG A 17 30.45 -33.37 -12.84
CA ARG A 17 29.53 -33.12 -11.71
C ARG A 17 30.35 -33.09 -10.41
N SER A 18 30.61 -31.90 -9.86
CA SER A 18 31.10 -31.78 -8.49
C SER A 18 29.91 -31.66 -7.53
N ARG A 19 29.67 -32.73 -6.79
CA ARG A 19 28.72 -32.82 -5.67
C ARG A 19 29.26 -31.97 -4.50
N ILE A 20 28.59 -30.87 -4.18
CA ILE A 20 28.80 -30.18 -2.89
C ILE A 20 28.02 -30.97 -1.84
N THR A 21 28.76 -31.61 -0.95
CA THR A 21 28.22 -32.38 0.17
C THR A 21 28.11 -31.45 1.37
N VAL A 22 26.87 -31.16 1.80
CA VAL A 22 26.58 -30.43 3.04
C VAL A 22 26.91 -31.35 4.20
N ALA A 23 27.91 -31.00 5.00
CA ALA A 23 28.23 -31.66 6.26
C ALA A 23 27.87 -30.73 7.42
N SER A 24 26.77 -31.06 8.09
CA SER A 24 26.33 -30.46 9.35
C SER A 24 27.30 -30.83 10.48
N ARG A 25 27.82 -29.82 11.19
CA ARG A 25 28.42 -29.99 12.52
C ARG A 25 27.99 -28.85 13.43
N MET A 26 26.84 -29.02 14.08
CA MET A 26 26.50 -28.29 15.30
C MET A 26 27.46 -28.70 16.42
N ARG A 27 28.27 -27.76 16.90
CA ARG A 27 28.93 -27.87 18.22
C ARG A 27 28.19 -26.96 19.18
N ARG A 28 27.46 -27.56 20.13
CA ARG A 28 26.93 -26.87 21.32
C ARG A 28 28.10 -26.56 22.26
N ALA A 29 28.38 -25.27 22.49
CA ALA A 29 29.20 -24.83 23.62
C ALA A 29 28.24 -24.26 24.67
N LEU A 30 28.16 -24.94 25.83
CA LEU A 30 27.51 -24.42 27.02
C LEU A 30 28.41 -23.33 27.62
N ALA A 31 27.91 -22.10 27.70
CA ALA A 31 28.49 -21.08 28.58
C ALA A 31 27.61 -20.98 29.84
N ALA A 32 28.17 -21.40 30.98
CA ALA A 32 27.56 -21.24 32.29
C ALA A 32 27.77 -19.80 32.77
N VAL A 33 26.67 -19.06 33.00
CA VAL A 33 26.71 -17.76 33.69
C VAL A 33 26.55 -18.00 35.18
N VAL A 34 27.61 -17.71 35.93
CA VAL A 34 27.59 -17.63 37.40
C VAL A 34 27.15 -16.21 37.77
N VAL A 35 25.92 -16.05 38.25
CA VAL A 35 25.46 -14.78 38.85
C VAL A 35 25.95 -14.75 40.29
N THR A 36 26.92 -13.88 40.56
CA THR A 36 27.36 -13.56 41.94
C THR A 36 26.56 -12.35 42.40
N ALA A 37 25.61 -12.55 43.33
CA ALA A 37 24.86 -11.46 43.94
C ALA A 37 25.71 -10.77 45.02
N CYS A 38 26.20 -9.57 44.75
CA CYS A 38 26.70 -8.66 45.77
C CYS A 38 25.55 -7.77 46.25
N ALA A 39 25.11 -7.99 47.49
CA ALA A 39 24.22 -7.08 48.19
C ALA A 39 24.99 -5.82 48.62
N VAL A 40 24.58 -4.66 48.10
CA VAL A 40 24.97 -3.36 48.68
C VAL A 40 23.70 -2.74 49.26
N ALA A 41 23.68 -2.66 50.59
CA ALA A 41 22.67 -1.93 51.32
C ALA A 41 22.87 -0.42 51.12
N GLY A 42 21.88 0.24 50.54
CA GLY A 42 21.81 1.69 50.41
C GLY A 42 20.36 2.13 50.59
N THR A 43 20.11 2.83 51.70
CA THR A 43 18.80 3.35 52.13
C THR A 43 18.30 4.48 51.23
N VAL A 44 17.09 4.34 50.68
CA VAL A 44 16.31 5.43 50.05
C VAL A 44 15.15 5.79 50.97
N PRO A 45 14.96 7.08 51.35
CA PRO A 45 13.84 7.50 52.19
C PRO A 45 12.53 7.52 51.37
N GLY A 46 11.44 7.14 52.05
CA GLY A 46 10.16 6.81 51.45
C GLY A 46 9.47 7.94 50.68
N GLY A 47 9.12 7.63 49.44
CA GLY A 47 7.94 8.18 48.77
C GLY A 47 6.77 7.20 48.97
N THR A 48 5.61 7.74 49.32
CA THR A 48 4.34 7.01 49.42
C THR A 48 4.08 6.14 48.18
N PRO A 49 3.67 4.87 48.32
CA PRO A 49 3.25 4.08 47.17
C PRO A 49 2.02 4.76 46.57
N ALA A 50 2.12 5.14 45.29
CA ALA A 50 0.94 5.45 44.50
C ALA A 50 0.05 4.20 44.52
N THR A 51 -1.14 4.34 45.10
CA THR A 51 -2.20 3.36 44.96
C THR A 51 -2.43 3.15 43.47
N ALA A 52 -2.02 2.00 42.97
CA ALA A 52 -2.46 1.48 41.70
C ALA A 52 -4.00 1.46 41.75
N THR A 53 -4.63 2.37 41.02
CA THR A 53 -6.04 2.24 40.70
C THR A 53 -6.18 0.94 39.94
N ASP A 54 -6.93 0.03 40.54
CA ASP A 54 -7.44 -1.21 39.98
C ASP A 54 -8.02 -0.94 38.58
N THR A 55 -7.21 -1.09 37.54
CA THR A 55 -7.70 -1.24 36.19
C THR A 55 -8.25 -2.66 36.13
N GLY A 56 -9.58 -2.79 36.21
CA GLY A 56 -10.24 -4.05 35.88
C GLY A 56 -9.73 -4.58 34.52
N PRO A 57 -9.83 -5.90 34.27
CA PRO A 57 -9.36 -6.47 33.01
C PRO A 57 -9.98 -5.68 31.86
N ALA A 58 -9.11 -5.14 30.99
CA ALA A 58 -9.54 -4.41 29.81
C ALA A 58 -10.48 -5.32 29.00
N THR A 59 -11.67 -4.82 28.68
CA THR A 59 -12.55 -5.49 27.73
C THR A 59 -11.81 -5.62 26.40
N PRO A 60 -11.60 -6.84 25.85
CA PRO A 60 -11.01 -6.96 24.53
C PRO A 60 -11.90 -6.24 23.51
N THR A 61 -11.32 -5.27 22.81
CA THR A 61 -12.02 -4.50 21.77
C THR A 61 -11.85 -5.24 20.45
N TRP A 62 -12.90 -5.94 20.03
CA TRP A 62 -12.97 -6.68 18.76
C TRP A 62 -13.27 -5.78 17.56
N ALA A 63 -13.86 -4.61 17.81
CA ALA A 63 -13.76 -3.48 16.91
C ALA A 63 -12.48 -2.73 17.27
N ALA A 64 -11.55 -2.57 16.33
CA ALA A 64 -10.47 -1.62 16.53
C ALA A 64 -11.12 -0.23 16.65
N PRO A 65 -11.04 0.46 17.81
CA PRO A 65 -11.52 1.84 17.88
C PRO A 65 -10.72 2.68 16.88
N GLU A 66 -11.32 3.75 16.37
CA GLU A 66 -10.57 4.72 15.58
C GLU A 66 -9.33 5.16 16.36
N LEU A 67 -8.16 4.94 15.75
CA LEU A 67 -6.87 5.32 16.29
C LEU A 67 -6.45 6.62 15.61
N PHE A 68 -6.18 7.64 16.42
CA PHE A 68 -5.52 8.85 15.95
C PHE A 68 -4.76 9.51 17.10
N GLU A 69 -3.43 9.41 17.07
CA GLU A 69 -2.56 10.06 18.03
C GLU A 69 -1.38 10.75 17.35
N LYS A 70 -0.83 11.78 18.01
CA LYS A 70 0.33 12.54 17.53
C LYS A 70 1.41 12.56 18.59
N VAL A 71 2.65 12.32 18.14
CA VAL A 71 3.83 12.31 18.99
C VAL A 71 4.89 13.19 18.34
N THR A 72 5.44 14.14 19.10
CA THR A 72 6.62 14.91 18.65
C THR A 72 7.83 13.99 18.64
N VAL A 73 8.44 13.80 17.47
CA VAL A 73 9.65 12.98 17.31
C VAL A 73 10.88 13.83 17.55
N TRP A 74 10.93 15.04 16.99
CA TRP A 74 11.96 16.04 17.29
C TRP A 74 11.28 17.36 17.66
N ALA A 75 11.64 17.88 18.84
CA ALA A 75 11.08 19.12 19.37
C ALA A 75 11.87 20.36 18.93
N ASP A 76 11.26 21.53 19.05
CA ASP A 76 11.91 22.81 18.80
C ASP A 76 13.15 22.99 19.70
N GLY A 77 14.27 23.41 19.09
CA GLY A 77 15.53 23.62 19.78
C GLY A 77 16.23 22.36 20.29
N GLU A 78 15.71 21.16 19.97
CA GLU A 78 16.32 19.91 20.42
C GLU A 78 17.77 19.82 19.95
N SER A 79 18.67 19.49 20.89
CA SER A 79 20.13 19.40 20.64
C SER A 79 20.76 20.67 20.05
N GLY A 80 20.13 21.84 20.23
CA GLY A 80 20.64 23.13 19.72
C GLY A 80 20.47 23.33 18.21
N THR A 81 19.59 22.56 17.58
CA THR A 81 19.20 22.74 16.17
C THR A 81 18.22 23.90 16.02
N GLU A 82 18.23 24.58 14.86
CA GLU A 82 17.25 25.63 14.54
C GLU A 82 15.98 25.03 13.93
N ALA A 83 16.11 23.93 13.20
CA ALA A 83 14.97 23.17 12.69
C ALA A 83 15.36 21.73 12.38
N HIS A 84 14.42 20.81 12.61
CA HIS A 84 14.43 19.48 12.02
C HIS A 84 13.58 19.49 10.75
N ARG A 85 14.13 18.99 9.64
CA ARG A 85 13.47 18.97 8.33
C ARG A 85 13.73 17.66 7.58
N ILE A 86 13.01 17.49 6.47
CA ILE A 86 13.18 16.38 5.51
C ILE A 86 13.08 15.01 6.21
N PRO A 87 11.88 14.67 6.69
CA PRO A 87 11.65 13.42 7.42
C PRO A 87 11.72 12.20 6.50
N GLY A 88 12.25 11.09 7.01
CA GLY A 88 12.08 9.75 6.46
C GLY A 88 11.75 8.74 7.55
N ILE A 89 10.92 7.75 7.23
CA ILE A 89 10.47 6.73 8.20
C ILE A 89 10.37 5.35 7.56
N VAL A 90 10.79 4.32 8.28
CA VAL A 90 10.56 2.90 7.93
C VAL A 90 10.26 2.08 9.16
N VAL A 91 9.61 0.93 8.95
CA VAL A 91 9.45 -0.13 9.96
C VAL A 91 10.38 -1.29 9.58
N THR A 92 11.28 -1.67 10.49
CA THR A 92 12.25 -2.75 10.24
C THR A 92 11.59 -4.13 10.42
N ASN A 93 12.32 -5.19 10.09
CA ASN A 93 11.86 -6.57 10.31
C ASN A 93 11.68 -6.93 11.80
N GLU A 94 12.28 -6.18 12.74
CA GLU A 94 12.08 -6.37 14.18
C GLU A 94 10.88 -5.56 14.72
N GLY A 95 10.14 -4.85 13.84
CA GLY A 95 9.06 -3.94 14.23
C GLY A 95 9.55 -2.61 14.82
N THR A 96 10.86 -2.35 14.77
CA THR A 96 11.43 -1.04 15.16
C THR A 96 10.98 0.02 14.17
N VAL A 97 10.48 1.15 14.67
CA VAL A 97 10.24 2.33 13.84
C VAL A 97 11.52 3.18 13.84
N LEU A 98 12.12 3.34 12.67
CA LEU A 98 13.31 4.16 12.46
C LEU A 98 12.92 5.43 11.72
N ALA A 99 13.16 6.58 12.35
CA ALA A 99 12.98 7.89 11.74
C ALA A 99 14.33 8.58 11.51
N VAL A 100 14.44 9.33 10.42
CA VAL A 100 15.61 10.17 10.07
C VAL A 100 15.16 11.60 9.78
N SER A 101 16.07 12.56 9.99
CA SER A 101 15.84 13.97 9.70
C SER A 101 17.16 14.71 9.46
N GLU A 102 17.10 15.78 8.69
CA GLU A 102 18.12 16.82 8.69
C GLU A 102 18.00 17.67 9.96
N ALA A 103 19.05 17.66 10.78
CA ALA A 103 19.25 18.60 11.88
C ALA A 103 19.92 19.88 11.32
N ARG A 104 19.16 20.95 11.17
CA ARG A 104 19.64 22.18 10.52
C ARG A 104 20.07 23.23 11.54
N HIS A 105 21.26 23.80 11.37
CA HIS A 105 21.76 24.97 12.12
C HIS A 105 21.51 26.30 11.37
N GLY A 106 20.43 26.31 10.59
CA GLY A 106 20.00 27.39 9.71
C GLY A 106 18.90 26.88 8.77
N ILE A 107 17.84 27.64 8.56
CA ILE A 107 16.66 27.14 7.82
C ILE A 107 16.84 27.04 6.29
N THR A 108 17.90 27.61 5.71
CA THR A 108 18.14 27.56 4.26
C THR A 108 18.65 26.19 3.82
N ASP A 109 18.44 25.85 2.55
CA ASP A 109 18.90 24.57 1.98
C ASP A 109 20.43 24.50 1.80
N THR A 110 21.15 25.60 2.05
CA THR A 110 22.62 25.68 1.98
C THR A 110 23.27 25.89 3.36
N ALA A 111 22.47 25.88 4.42
CA ALA A 111 22.97 25.98 5.78
C ALA A 111 23.73 24.71 6.20
N VAL A 112 24.34 24.75 7.38
CA VAL A 112 24.99 23.57 7.96
C VAL A 112 23.92 22.59 8.40
N HIS A 113 23.97 21.37 7.89
CA HIS A 113 23.01 20.32 8.18
C HIS A 113 23.76 19.06 8.61
N GLU A 114 23.29 18.44 9.68
CA GLU A 114 23.67 17.09 10.08
C GLU A 114 22.55 16.12 9.73
N LEU A 115 22.88 14.84 9.60
CA LEU A 115 21.86 13.78 9.49
C LEU A 115 21.74 13.07 10.82
N VAL A 116 20.52 13.03 11.35
CA VAL A 116 20.22 12.39 12.62
C VAL A 116 19.14 11.34 12.46
N PHE A 117 19.10 10.40 13.40
CA PHE A 117 18.07 9.37 13.46
C PHE A 117 17.55 9.20 14.88
N LYS A 118 16.32 8.70 15.00
CA LYS A 118 15.74 8.18 16.25
C LYS A 118 15.10 6.82 15.99
N ARG A 119 15.06 5.96 17.02
CA ARG A 119 14.34 4.68 17.00
C ARG A 119 13.26 4.63 18.07
N SER A 120 12.15 4.00 17.72
CA SER A 120 11.06 3.65 18.62
C SER A 120 10.82 2.14 18.60
N LEU A 121 10.66 1.55 19.78
CA LEU A 121 10.46 0.11 19.99
C LEU A 121 9.01 -0.22 20.42
N ASP A 122 8.13 0.77 20.43
CA ASP A 122 6.75 0.68 20.91
C ASP A 122 5.75 1.20 19.85
N GLY A 123 6.13 1.04 18.58
CA GLY A 123 5.31 1.40 17.43
C GLY A 123 5.25 2.89 17.14
N GLY A 124 6.23 3.69 17.58
CA GLY A 124 6.30 5.14 17.34
C GLY A 124 5.77 6.00 18.48
N ARG A 125 5.49 5.44 19.67
CA ARG A 125 4.93 6.16 20.82
C ARG A 125 5.99 6.88 21.64
N THR A 126 7.15 6.26 21.82
CA THR A 126 8.30 6.86 22.49
C THR A 126 9.56 6.76 21.65
N TRP A 127 10.42 7.78 21.76
CA TRP A 127 11.63 7.94 20.95
C TRP A 127 12.86 8.19 21.85
N PRO A 128 13.25 7.21 22.69
CA PRO A 128 14.31 7.41 23.70
C PRO A 128 15.72 7.38 23.11
N SER A 129 15.90 6.81 21.91
CA SER A 129 17.20 6.72 21.24
C SER A 129 17.34 7.77 20.14
N ALA A 130 18.48 8.45 20.12
CA ALA A 130 18.87 9.41 19.10
C ALA A 130 20.35 9.22 18.75
N GLY A 131 20.72 9.50 17.51
CA GLY A 131 22.11 9.46 17.07
C GLY A 131 22.35 10.28 15.80
N THR A 132 23.62 10.53 15.51
CA THR A 132 24.07 11.26 14.31
C THR A 132 24.64 10.26 13.30
N ILE A 133 24.14 10.30 12.07
CA ILE A 133 24.63 9.55 10.91
C ILE A 133 25.83 10.27 10.30
N GLU A 134 25.66 11.56 10.01
CA GLU A 134 26.69 12.45 9.49
C GLU A 134 26.73 13.73 10.32
N ALA A 135 27.85 13.97 10.99
CA ALA A 135 28.14 15.25 11.64
C ALA A 135 28.74 16.24 10.65
N SER A 136 28.70 17.53 10.98
CA SER A 136 29.17 18.60 10.08
C SER A 136 30.29 19.47 10.68
N PRO A 137 31.44 18.87 11.06
CA PRO A 137 32.54 19.61 11.70
C PRO A 137 33.19 20.64 10.78
N ASN A 138 33.08 20.49 9.45
CA ASN A 138 33.57 21.44 8.45
C ASN A 138 32.44 22.26 7.83
N ARG A 139 31.29 22.37 8.52
CA ARG A 139 30.11 23.13 8.08
C ARG A 139 29.48 22.57 6.81
N GLU A 140 29.49 21.24 6.66
CA GLU A 140 28.85 20.50 5.59
C GLU A 140 27.32 20.62 5.61
N SER A 141 26.68 20.35 4.47
CA SER A 141 25.23 20.28 4.30
C SER A 141 24.88 18.87 3.82
N TRP A 142 24.65 17.96 4.76
CA TRP A 142 24.17 16.60 4.47
C TRP A 142 22.65 16.61 4.40
N VAL A 143 22.09 16.15 3.28
CA VAL A 143 20.67 16.34 2.96
C VAL A 143 20.02 15.10 2.36
N ASN A 144 18.69 15.16 2.28
CA ASN A 144 17.82 14.14 1.66
C ASN A 144 18.09 12.72 2.15
N PRO A 145 17.93 12.44 3.45
CA PRO A 145 18.00 11.08 3.95
C PRO A 145 16.85 10.24 3.36
N THR A 146 17.20 9.08 2.80
CA THR A 146 16.27 8.12 2.19
C THR A 146 16.59 6.70 2.65
N LEU A 147 15.69 6.10 3.41
CA LEU A 147 15.83 4.77 3.97
C LEU A 147 15.41 3.68 2.98
N LEU A 148 15.97 2.47 3.11
CA LEU A 148 15.49 1.28 2.39
C LEU A 148 15.76 0.05 3.24
N VAL A 149 14.73 -0.75 3.51
CA VAL A 149 14.86 -1.99 4.29
C VAL A 149 14.91 -3.18 3.33
N GLU A 150 15.99 -3.95 3.39
CA GLU A 150 16.14 -5.23 2.71
C GLU A 150 15.52 -6.32 3.62
N ARG A 151 14.36 -6.86 3.20
CA ARG A 151 13.50 -7.71 4.04
C ARG A 151 14.01 -9.13 4.20
N GLN A 152 14.94 -9.63 3.37
CA GLN A 152 15.45 -10.98 3.49
C GLN A 152 16.43 -11.13 4.67
N THR A 153 17.32 -10.17 4.87
CA THR A 153 18.34 -10.17 5.93
C THR A 153 18.02 -9.21 7.06
N GLY A 154 17.15 -8.22 6.83
CA GLY A 154 16.85 -7.15 7.78
C GLY A 154 17.85 -5.99 7.73
N ARG A 155 18.79 -5.98 6.76
CA ARG A 155 19.71 -4.87 6.53
C ARG A 155 18.94 -3.60 6.18
N ILE A 156 19.35 -2.49 6.77
CA ILE A 156 18.77 -1.17 6.51
C ILE A 156 19.82 -0.31 5.80
N PHE A 157 19.47 0.25 4.65
CA PHE A 157 20.27 1.25 3.96
C PHE A 157 19.74 2.66 4.26
N LEU A 158 20.64 3.62 4.35
CA LEU A 158 20.33 5.04 4.39
C LEU A 158 21.16 5.75 3.32
N PHE A 159 20.49 6.19 2.26
CA PHE A 159 21.04 7.00 1.19
C PHE A 159 20.88 8.48 1.52
N TYR A 160 21.84 9.30 1.08
CA TYR A 160 21.82 10.75 1.28
C TYR A 160 22.81 11.41 0.33
N ASN A 161 22.84 12.75 0.30
CA ASN A 161 23.85 13.46 -0.48
C ASN A 161 24.53 14.59 0.31
N LEU A 162 25.77 14.88 -0.06
CA LEU A 162 26.46 16.12 0.32
C LEU A 162 26.06 17.20 -0.67
N ASN A 163 25.45 18.29 -0.18
CA ASN A 163 25.01 19.41 -1.01
C ASN A 163 26.09 20.49 -1.09
N HIS A 164 26.62 20.74 -2.30
CA HIS A 164 27.58 21.81 -2.55
C HIS A 164 26.83 23.07 -2.98
N GLN A 165 26.24 23.77 -2.00
CA GLN A 165 25.54 25.05 -2.17
C GLN A 165 24.38 25.02 -3.18
N GLY A 166 23.75 23.85 -3.39
CA GLY A 166 22.71 23.68 -4.39
C GLY A 166 23.23 23.68 -5.83
N VAL A 167 24.54 23.52 -6.04
CA VAL A 167 25.13 23.49 -7.39
C VAL A 167 25.31 22.04 -7.83
N THR A 168 25.98 21.24 -7.00
CA THR A 168 26.22 19.81 -7.21
C THR A 168 25.89 19.00 -5.96
N GLY A 169 25.73 17.68 -6.14
CA GLY A 169 25.42 16.75 -5.07
C GLY A 169 26.17 15.44 -5.23
N ASP A 170 26.94 15.06 -4.20
CA ASP A 170 27.63 13.76 -4.13
C ASP A 170 26.78 12.79 -3.32
N VAL A 171 26.54 11.58 -3.85
CA VAL A 171 25.60 10.62 -3.26
C VAL A 171 26.34 9.54 -2.50
N PHE A 172 25.86 9.26 -1.29
CA PHE A 172 26.42 8.28 -0.38
C PHE A 172 25.34 7.34 0.14
N TYR A 173 25.75 6.21 0.67
CA TYR A 173 24.93 5.45 1.60
C TYR A 173 25.74 4.91 2.78
N ARG A 174 25.01 4.60 3.86
CA ARG A 174 25.45 3.73 4.95
C ARG A 174 24.45 2.59 5.11
N HIS A 175 24.85 1.53 5.77
CA HIS A 175 23.93 0.47 6.17
C HIS A 175 24.05 0.10 7.64
N SER A 176 23.00 -0.50 8.17
CA SER A 176 22.93 -1.09 9.50
C SER A 176 22.49 -2.55 9.38
N ASP A 177 23.21 -3.43 10.08
CA ASP A 177 22.93 -4.87 10.19
C ASP A 177 22.41 -5.24 11.59
N ASP A 178 22.16 -4.25 12.45
CA ASP A 178 21.78 -4.42 13.85
C ASP A 178 20.52 -3.63 14.22
N ASP A 179 19.58 -3.54 13.27
CA ASP A 179 18.27 -2.91 13.45
C ASP A 179 18.38 -1.39 13.74
N GLY A 180 19.29 -0.72 13.04
CA GLY A 180 19.49 0.72 13.07
C GLY A 180 20.29 1.23 14.28
N ARG A 181 20.89 0.34 15.09
CA ARG A 181 21.62 0.72 16.31
C ARG A 181 22.98 1.31 15.99
N THR A 182 23.69 0.73 15.03
CA THR A 182 24.96 1.23 14.51
C THR A 182 24.96 1.25 12.99
N TRP A 183 25.84 2.08 12.41
CA TRP A 183 25.91 2.32 10.97
C TRP A 183 27.33 2.13 10.47
N SER A 184 27.45 1.57 9.27
CA SER A 184 28.72 1.38 8.57
C SER A 184 29.45 2.70 8.31
N GLU A 185 30.71 2.61 7.85
CA GLU A 185 31.33 3.73 7.16
C GLU A 185 30.53 4.09 5.89
N ARG A 186 30.63 5.35 5.45
CA ARG A 186 29.95 5.82 4.24
C ARG A 186 30.58 5.21 2.98
N THR A 187 29.73 4.86 2.03
CA THR A 187 30.12 4.44 0.68
C THR A 187 29.66 5.51 -0.31
N GLU A 188 30.59 6.05 -1.10
CA GLU A 188 30.25 7.00 -2.17
C GLU A 188 29.83 6.25 -3.43
N ILE A 189 28.72 6.68 -4.04
CA ILE A 189 28.20 6.12 -5.30
C ILE A 189 28.02 7.17 -6.41
N THR A 190 28.50 8.40 -6.21
CA THR A 190 28.35 9.51 -7.16
C THR A 190 28.83 9.17 -8.57
N SER A 191 29.88 8.35 -8.70
CA SER A 191 30.44 7.96 -10.01
C SER A 191 29.42 7.29 -10.92
N MET A 192 28.38 6.65 -10.37
CA MET A 192 27.29 6.02 -11.11
C MET A 192 26.54 7.01 -12.02
N PHE A 193 26.53 8.31 -11.67
CA PHE A 193 25.75 9.32 -12.38
C PHE A 193 26.58 10.18 -13.35
N ARG A 194 27.92 10.05 -13.34
CA ARG A 194 28.83 10.97 -14.07
C ARG A 194 28.71 10.88 -15.60
N GLU A 195 28.43 9.69 -16.12
CA GLU A 195 28.38 9.43 -17.57
C GLU A 195 26.95 9.46 -18.13
N LEU A 196 25.98 9.92 -17.33
CA LEU A 196 24.60 10.03 -17.79
C LEU A 196 24.47 11.05 -18.93
N PRO A 197 23.85 10.68 -20.07
CA PRO A 197 23.81 11.52 -21.27
C PRO A 197 23.08 12.86 -21.06
N GLN A 198 22.27 12.98 -20.01
CA GLN A 198 21.54 14.19 -19.65
C GLN A 198 22.45 15.30 -19.12
N GLY A 199 23.67 14.98 -18.67
CA GLY A 199 24.64 15.94 -18.14
C GLY A 199 24.23 16.54 -16.80
N TRP A 200 23.55 15.78 -15.94
CA TRP A 200 23.18 16.22 -14.61
C TRP A 200 24.40 16.36 -13.71
N THR A 201 24.36 17.36 -12.82
CA THR A 201 25.46 17.65 -11.89
C THR A 201 25.00 17.64 -10.43
N ASN A 202 23.70 17.67 -10.19
CA ASN A 202 23.10 17.52 -8.87
C ASN A 202 22.29 16.22 -8.83
N HIS A 203 22.57 15.37 -7.86
CA HIS A 203 21.89 14.09 -7.64
C HIS A 203 21.50 13.97 -6.17
N SER A 204 20.26 13.60 -5.91
CA SER A 204 19.71 13.56 -4.56
C SER A 204 18.73 12.39 -4.41
N PRO A 205 18.95 11.48 -3.46
CA PRO A 205 18.00 10.43 -3.09
C PRO A 205 16.63 10.99 -2.65
N GLY A 206 15.57 10.21 -2.84
CA GLY A 206 14.23 10.42 -2.23
C GLY A 206 13.75 11.89 -2.18
N PRO A 207 13.55 12.48 -0.98
CA PRO A 207 13.84 11.95 0.37
C PRO A 207 12.83 10.88 0.84
N GLY A 208 13.02 10.35 2.06
CA GLY A 208 12.05 9.49 2.74
C GLY A 208 12.44 8.02 2.75
N HIS A 209 11.82 7.22 1.87
CA HIS A 209 12.17 5.81 1.69
C HIS A 209 12.10 5.32 0.23
N GLY A 210 12.85 4.26 -0.05
CA GLY A 210 12.76 3.42 -1.26
C GLY A 210 12.01 2.12 -0.99
N LEU A 211 11.99 1.21 -1.96
CA LEU A 211 11.14 0.01 -1.98
C LEU A 211 11.95 -1.25 -2.24
N GLN A 212 11.56 -2.37 -1.63
CA GLN A 212 11.92 -3.70 -2.13
C GLN A 212 10.72 -4.27 -2.89
N LEU A 213 10.93 -4.65 -4.14
CA LEU A 213 9.89 -5.25 -4.98
C LEU A 213 9.51 -6.64 -4.47
N SER A 214 8.33 -7.12 -4.86
CA SER A 214 7.82 -8.45 -4.52
C SER A 214 8.74 -9.61 -4.91
N ASP A 215 9.59 -9.41 -5.93
CA ASP A 215 10.60 -10.37 -6.37
C ASP A 215 11.96 -10.26 -5.67
N GLY A 216 12.12 -9.29 -4.76
CA GLY A 216 13.33 -9.09 -3.95
C GLY A 216 14.28 -7.99 -4.42
N ARG A 217 14.11 -7.41 -5.62
CA ARG A 217 14.93 -6.26 -6.08
C ARG A 217 14.77 -5.06 -5.14
N LEU A 218 15.89 -4.49 -4.70
CA LEU A 218 15.91 -3.21 -3.98
C LEU A 218 15.90 -2.07 -4.99
N MET A 219 15.13 -1.01 -4.72
CA MET A 219 15.02 0.13 -5.61
C MET A 219 14.89 1.44 -4.85
N LEU A 220 15.62 2.44 -5.31
CA LEU A 220 15.62 3.78 -4.73
C LEU A 220 15.65 4.84 -5.80
N GLN A 221 14.77 5.83 -5.66
CA GLN A 221 14.64 6.97 -6.53
C GLN A 221 15.69 8.05 -6.23
N VAL A 222 16.26 8.62 -7.29
CA VAL A 222 17.24 9.71 -7.24
C VAL A 222 16.80 10.80 -8.21
N TRP A 223 16.48 11.98 -7.67
CA TRP A 223 16.15 13.12 -8.51
C TRP A 223 17.40 13.89 -8.90
N HIS A 224 17.33 14.49 -10.08
CA HIS A 224 18.45 15.10 -10.76
C HIS A 224 18.09 16.44 -11.37
N ARG A 225 19.11 17.28 -11.51
CA ARG A 225 19.04 18.48 -12.34
C ARG A 225 20.44 18.92 -12.77
N ARG A 226 20.47 19.78 -13.78
CA ARG A 226 21.65 20.58 -14.11
C ARG A 226 21.83 21.69 -13.07
N SER A 227 23.07 22.18 -13.00
CA SER A 227 23.47 23.27 -12.11
C SER A 227 22.52 24.48 -12.18
N VAL A 228 22.34 25.17 -11.04
CA VAL A 228 21.60 26.44 -10.97
C VAL A 228 22.28 27.60 -11.69
N GLU A 229 23.54 27.43 -12.10
CA GLU A 229 24.32 28.45 -12.82
C GLU A 229 23.84 28.68 -14.26
N LEU A 230 22.95 27.81 -14.77
CA LEU A 230 22.24 27.96 -16.04
C LEU A 230 20.87 28.64 -15.84
N PRO A 231 20.24 29.22 -16.88
CA PRO A 231 18.88 29.75 -16.78
C PRO A 231 17.94 28.72 -16.14
N ALA A 232 17.12 29.14 -15.17
CA ALA A 232 16.30 28.22 -14.38
C ALA A 232 15.34 27.36 -15.24
N ALA A 233 14.96 27.85 -16.42
CA ALA A 233 14.12 27.15 -17.39
C ALA A 233 14.78 25.89 -18.01
N GLU A 234 16.11 25.77 -17.98
CA GLU A 234 16.86 24.67 -18.59
C GLU A 234 17.48 23.70 -17.57
N ARG A 235 16.92 23.66 -16.35
CA ARG A 235 17.44 22.81 -15.27
C ARG A 235 17.33 21.31 -15.57
N GLY A 236 16.50 20.91 -16.53
CA GLY A 236 16.39 19.51 -16.96
C GLY A 236 16.06 18.57 -15.80
N TYR A 237 15.10 18.96 -14.95
CA TYR A 237 14.65 18.15 -13.81
C TYR A 237 14.18 16.79 -14.30
N SER A 238 14.73 15.72 -13.73
CA SER A 238 14.15 14.39 -13.84
C SER A 238 14.59 13.46 -12.72
N THR A 239 14.00 12.28 -12.65
CA THR A 239 14.24 11.25 -11.64
C THR A 239 14.67 9.96 -12.34
N SER A 240 15.74 9.36 -11.83
CA SER A 240 16.12 7.99 -12.13
C SER A 240 15.89 7.08 -10.93
N VAL A 241 16.07 5.79 -11.13
CA VAL A 241 16.18 4.82 -10.03
C VAL A 241 17.58 4.21 -10.01
N ILE A 242 18.05 3.87 -8.82
CA ILE A 242 19.12 2.89 -8.62
C ILE A 242 18.51 1.61 -8.08
N TYR A 243 19.14 0.47 -8.38
CA TYR A 243 18.65 -0.83 -7.91
C TYR A 243 19.77 -1.77 -7.52
N SER A 244 19.40 -2.81 -6.77
CA SER A 244 20.25 -3.95 -6.43
C SER A 244 19.43 -5.23 -6.51
N ASP A 245 20.00 -6.26 -7.15
CA ASP A 245 19.46 -7.62 -7.24
C ASP A 245 20.24 -8.62 -6.38
N ASP A 246 21.20 -8.15 -5.57
CA ASP A 246 22.12 -8.96 -4.76
C ASP A 246 22.12 -8.55 -3.29
N LEU A 247 20.94 -8.20 -2.77
CA LEU A 247 20.70 -7.80 -1.37
C LEU A 247 21.51 -6.57 -0.95
N GLY A 248 21.76 -5.67 -1.91
CA GLY A 248 22.46 -4.41 -1.72
C GLY A 248 23.98 -4.53 -1.64
N ALA A 249 24.55 -5.65 -2.09
CA ALA A 249 26.00 -5.81 -2.19
C ALA A 249 26.58 -4.94 -3.33
N THR A 250 25.86 -4.81 -4.44
CA THR A 250 26.18 -3.88 -5.52
C THR A 250 24.95 -3.08 -5.94
N TRP A 251 25.18 -1.88 -6.46
CA TRP A 251 24.14 -0.95 -6.91
C TRP A 251 24.37 -0.57 -8.36
N HIS A 252 23.28 -0.45 -9.11
CA HIS A 252 23.27 -0.16 -10.54
C HIS A 252 22.30 0.98 -10.87
N HIS A 253 22.60 1.74 -11.91
CA HIS A 253 21.69 2.74 -12.45
C HIS A 253 20.59 2.07 -13.27
N GLY A 254 19.34 2.46 -13.05
CA GLY A 254 18.17 2.04 -13.82
C GLY A 254 17.76 3.03 -14.90
N GLY A 255 16.47 3.09 -15.20
CA GLY A 255 15.89 4.06 -16.12
C GLY A 255 15.69 5.43 -15.49
N ALA A 256 15.59 6.47 -16.32
CA ALA A 256 15.14 7.79 -15.91
C ALA A 256 13.86 8.19 -16.63
N ILE A 257 12.99 8.94 -15.95
CA ILE A 257 11.82 9.56 -16.57
C ILE A 257 12.31 10.48 -17.71
N PRO A 258 11.66 10.47 -18.89
CA PRO A 258 11.95 11.43 -19.96
C PRO A 258 11.96 12.89 -19.45
N ILE A 259 12.95 13.69 -19.87
CA ILE A 259 12.99 15.11 -19.51
C ILE A 259 11.92 15.84 -20.31
N ASP A 260 10.91 16.37 -19.62
CA ASP A 260 9.92 17.27 -20.20
C ASP A 260 9.78 18.54 -19.32
N PRO A 261 10.10 19.74 -19.85
CA PRO A 261 9.90 21.01 -19.15
C PRO A 261 8.45 21.29 -18.72
N ALA A 262 7.45 20.66 -19.33
CA ALA A 262 6.05 20.75 -18.91
C ALA A 262 5.76 19.96 -17.62
N TYR A 263 6.60 18.96 -17.31
CA TYR A 263 6.51 18.08 -16.14
C TYR A 263 7.87 17.98 -15.42
N PRO A 264 8.39 19.09 -14.85
CA PRO A 264 9.64 19.08 -14.13
C PRO A 264 9.49 18.26 -12.84
N ASN A 265 9.99 17.03 -12.86
CA ASN A 265 9.85 16.06 -11.77
C ASN A 265 11.09 16.09 -10.85
N GLY A 266 10.85 16.14 -9.54
CA GLY A 266 11.88 16.24 -8.50
C GLY A 266 11.76 15.12 -7.47
N GLU A 267 11.68 15.48 -6.19
CA GLU A 267 11.45 14.55 -5.08
C GLU A 267 10.24 13.63 -5.37
N THR A 268 10.41 12.33 -5.19
CA THR A 268 9.50 11.31 -5.75
C THR A 268 9.35 10.11 -4.81
N ARG A 269 8.23 9.38 -4.93
CA ARG A 269 7.99 8.07 -4.28
C ARG A 269 7.70 6.95 -5.28
N LEU A 270 8.02 5.73 -4.89
CA LEU A 270 7.82 4.50 -5.68
C LEU A 270 6.63 3.71 -5.13
N LEU A 271 5.87 3.09 -6.03
CA LEU A 271 4.83 2.11 -5.74
C LEU A 271 4.97 0.96 -6.73
N GLU A 272 4.95 -0.28 -6.25
CA GLU A 272 4.69 -1.46 -7.08
C GLU A 272 3.18 -1.73 -7.07
N ARG A 273 2.53 -1.87 -8.22
CA ARG A 273 1.10 -2.17 -8.32
C ARG A 273 0.87 -3.69 -8.23
N ALA A 274 -0.37 -4.14 -8.04
CA ALA A 274 -0.65 -5.57 -7.89
C ALA A 274 -0.26 -6.41 -9.13
N ASP A 275 -0.25 -5.79 -10.32
CA ASP A 275 0.21 -6.38 -11.58
C ASP A 275 1.75 -6.39 -11.75
N GLY A 276 2.49 -5.82 -10.81
CA GLY A 276 3.95 -5.67 -10.85
C GLY A 276 4.44 -4.40 -11.56
N THR A 277 3.54 -3.60 -12.15
CA THR A 277 3.89 -2.31 -12.75
C THR A 277 4.38 -1.35 -11.67
N LEU A 278 5.47 -0.63 -11.93
CA LEU A 278 5.98 0.40 -11.02
C LEU A 278 5.40 1.76 -11.38
N ALA A 279 5.06 2.57 -10.38
CA ALA A 279 4.63 3.94 -10.54
C ALA A 279 5.49 4.88 -9.66
N LEU A 280 5.96 5.98 -10.26
CA LEU A 280 6.62 7.07 -9.58
C LEU A 280 5.64 8.21 -9.34
N TYR A 281 5.56 8.75 -8.12
CA TYR A 281 4.74 9.91 -7.76
C TYR A 281 5.65 11.09 -7.38
N ALA A 282 5.88 11.98 -8.34
CA ALA A 282 6.85 13.04 -8.24
C ALA A 282 6.22 14.39 -7.86
N ARG A 283 6.98 15.17 -7.08
CA ARG A 283 6.74 16.58 -6.83
C ARG A 283 6.96 17.39 -8.11
N TYR A 284 6.07 18.35 -8.35
CA TYR A 284 6.25 19.41 -9.34
C TYR A 284 7.36 20.38 -8.87
N ALA A 285 8.54 20.29 -9.49
CA ALA A 285 9.78 20.79 -8.89
C ALA A 285 9.94 22.32 -8.87
N VAL A 286 9.31 23.04 -9.80
CA VAL A 286 9.54 24.49 -10.00
C VAL A 286 8.73 25.41 -9.05
N GLY A 287 8.14 24.84 -8.00
CA GLY A 287 7.60 25.58 -6.85
C GLY A 287 6.20 26.18 -7.03
N SER A 288 5.68 26.26 -8.26
CA SER A 288 4.27 26.59 -8.48
C SER A 288 3.35 25.45 -7.99
N PRO A 289 2.19 25.78 -7.41
CA PRO A 289 1.21 24.77 -7.06
C PRO A 289 0.78 23.97 -8.29
N ASN A 290 0.81 22.64 -8.19
CA ASN A 290 0.44 21.76 -9.28
C ASN A 290 -0.01 20.39 -8.75
N ARG A 291 -0.43 19.53 -9.66
CA ARG A 291 -0.72 18.12 -9.42
C ARG A 291 0.60 17.34 -9.33
N ARG A 292 0.52 16.11 -8.80
CA ARG A 292 1.65 15.18 -8.79
C ARG A 292 1.94 14.71 -10.21
N ILE A 293 3.22 14.59 -10.53
CA ILE A 293 3.66 14.02 -11.80
C ILE A 293 3.76 12.51 -11.61
N VAL A 294 3.24 11.73 -12.55
CA VAL A 294 3.33 10.27 -12.54
C VAL A 294 3.98 9.77 -13.82
N SER A 295 4.79 8.73 -13.69
CA SER A 295 5.36 7.95 -14.78
C SER A 295 5.48 6.50 -14.33
N VAL A 296 5.33 5.55 -15.25
CA VAL A 296 5.24 4.12 -14.93
C VAL A 296 6.26 3.27 -15.67
N SER A 297 6.61 2.12 -15.08
CA SER A 297 7.54 1.13 -15.61
C SER A 297 6.97 -0.28 -15.54
N ASP A 298 6.96 -0.97 -16.69
CA ASP A 298 6.56 -2.37 -16.89
C ASP A 298 7.78 -3.31 -16.98
N ASP A 299 9.01 -2.77 -16.90
CA ASP A 299 10.27 -3.47 -17.08
C ASP A 299 11.21 -3.34 -15.87
N ARG A 300 10.60 -3.28 -14.67
CA ARG A 300 11.30 -3.27 -13.37
C ARG A 300 12.19 -2.03 -13.19
N GLY A 301 11.75 -0.88 -13.70
CA GLY A 301 12.38 0.42 -13.54
C GLY A 301 13.44 0.74 -14.59
N MET A 302 13.54 -0.01 -15.69
CA MET A 302 14.58 0.21 -16.72
C MET A 302 14.16 1.25 -17.76
N THR A 303 12.87 1.35 -18.08
CA THR A 303 12.28 2.39 -18.92
C THR A 303 11.02 2.94 -18.27
N TRP A 304 10.73 4.21 -18.55
CA TRP A 304 9.64 4.97 -17.94
C TRP A 304 8.77 5.60 -19.02
N SER A 305 7.45 5.61 -18.81
CA SER A 305 6.48 6.25 -19.70
C SER A 305 6.67 7.77 -19.75
N GLU A 306 6.10 8.41 -20.77
CA GLU A 306 5.94 9.87 -20.77
C GLU A 306 5.19 10.32 -19.51
N PRO A 307 5.66 11.38 -18.82
CA PRO A 307 5.03 11.83 -17.58
C PRO A 307 3.65 12.44 -17.82
N TYR A 308 2.76 12.28 -16.83
CA TYR A 308 1.45 12.94 -16.80
C TYR A 308 1.15 13.51 -15.42
N LEU A 309 0.11 14.32 -15.30
CA LEU A 309 -0.37 14.85 -14.02
C LEU A 309 -1.50 13.99 -13.43
N HIS A 310 -1.40 13.64 -12.15
CA HIS A 310 -2.41 12.84 -11.47
C HIS A 310 -3.72 13.60 -11.23
N GLY A 311 -4.84 13.00 -11.62
CA GLY A 311 -6.16 13.64 -11.67
C GLY A 311 -6.94 13.71 -10.36
N SER A 312 -6.67 12.83 -9.40
CA SER A 312 -7.51 12.70 -8.18
C SER A 312 -7.51 13.91 -7.25
N PHE A 313 -6.58 14.85 -7.41
CA PHE A 313 -6.42 15.97 -6.48
C PHE A 313 -6.28 17.30 -7.21
N PRO A 314 -6.86 18.41 -6.68
CA PRO A 314 -6.60 19.72 -7.22
C PRO A 314 -5.10 20.10 -7.09
N PRO A 315 -4.62 21.08 -7.88
CA PRO A 315 -3.28 21.63 -7.73
C PRO A 315 -2.97 22.04 -6.29
N ALA A 316 -1.84 21.57 -5.76
CA ALA A 316 -1.39 21.84 -4.39
C ALA A 316 0.09 22.25 -4.34
N ALA A 317 0.54 22.72 -3.19
CA ALA A 317 1.92 23.18 -3.00
C ALA A 317 2.95 22.08 -3.32
N GLY A 318 4.03 22.47 -3.97
CA GLY A 318 5.19 21.59 -4.17
C GLY A 318 5.89 21.26 -2.84
N ALA A 319 5.75 20.02 -2.41
CA ALA A 319 6.46 19.41 -1.28
C ALA A 319 6.70 17.93 -1.59
N ASP A 320 7.67 17.29 -0.94
CA ASP A 320 7.72 15.82 -0.93
C ASP A 320 6.43 15.25 -0.28
N ALA A 321 6.11 14.01 -0.60
CA ALA A 321 4.94 13.29 -0.10
C ALA A 321 5.35 11.90 0.38
N GLY A 322 4.54 11.30 1.26
CA GLY A 322 4.67 9.89 1.60
C GLY A 322 3.72 9.05 0.75
N LEU A 323 4.14 7.84 0.39
CA LEU A 323 3.34 6.86 -0.34
C LEU A 323 3.77 5.48 0.16
N ASP A 324 2.84 4.67 0.62
CA ASP A 324 3.14 3.30 1.06
C ASP A 324 1.91 2.41 0.90
N ARG A 325 2.12 1.10 0.92
CA ARG A 325 1.05 0.10 0.87
C ARG A 325 0.66 -0.32 2.27
N LEU A 326 -0.62 -0.13 2.58
CA LEU A 326 -1.23 -0.59 3.82
C LEU A 326 -1.59 -2.08 3.77
N SER A 327 -2.16 -2.53 2.64
CA SER A 327 -2.50 -3.94 2.43
C SER A 327 -2.63 -4.27 0.94
N GLY A 328 -2.74 -5.55 0.61
CA GLY A 328 -2.85 -6.00 -0.78
C GLY A 328 -1.50 -5.95 -1.51
N GLY A 329 -1.53 -5.68 -2.81
CA GLY A 329 -0.33 -5.63 -3.68
C GLY A 329 -0.04 -6.95 -4.39
N PRO A 330 1.12 -7.05 -5.07
CA PRO A 330 1.49 -8.25 -5.83
C PRO A 330 1.42 -9.49 -4.94
N GLY A 331 0.74 -10.54 -5.40
CA GLY A 331 0.69 -11.78 -4.62
C GLY A 331 -0.20 -11.73 -3.37
N SER A 332 -1.03 -10.69 -3.16
CA SER A 332 -1.90 -10.60 -1.97
C SER A 332 -3.40 -10.82 -2.24
N VAL A 333 -4.04 -11.54 -1.31
CA VAL A 333 -5.49 -11.84 -1.24
C VAL A 333 -6.34 -10.71 -0.66
N ASP A 334 -5.69 -9.70 -0.10
CA ASP A 334 -6.37 -8.64 0.60
C ASP A 334 -6.68 -7.48 -0.34
N VAL A 335 -7.67 -6.69 0.06
CA VAL A 335 -8.03 -5.48 -0.64
C VAL A 335 -6.79 -4.59 -0.75
N SER A 336 -6.46 -4.17 -1.98
CA SER A 336 -5.37 -3.22 -2.19
C SER A 336 -5.69 -1.93 -1.48
N ARG A 337 -4.76 -1.46 -0.65
CA ARG A 337 -4.85 -0.18 0.05
C ARG A 337 -3.52 0.54 -0.07
N VAL A 338 -3.50 1.63 -0.81
CA VAL A 338 -2.33 2.50 -0.94
C VAL A 338 -2.65 3.84 -0.27
N VAL A 339 -1.77 4.28 0.62
CA VAL A 339 -1.93 5.54 1.36
C VAL A 339 -0.97 6.60 0.83
N PHE A 340 -1.44 7.83 0.70
CA PHE A 340 -0.67 8.94 0.12
C PHE A 340 -0.80 10.22 0.95
N SER A 341 0.30 10.70 1.54
CA SER A 341 0.31 11.89 2.39
C SER A 341 0.86 13.12 1.66
N ARG A 342 0.12 14.24 1.71
CA ARG A 342 0.53 15.50 1.08
C ARG A 342 -0.12 16.73 1.72
N PRO A 343 0.48 17.92 1.61
CA PRO A 343 -0.28 19.17 1.74
C PRO A 343 -1.38 19.22 0.68
N SER A 344 -2.61 19.58 1.06
CA SER A 344 -3.76 19.60 0.14
C SER A 344 -4.10 20.98 -0.43
N THR A 345 -3.45 22.05 0.05
CA THR A 345 -3.71 23.43 -0.42
C THR A 345 -2.60 23.94 -1.36
N PRO A 346 -2.81 25.06 -2.09
CA PRO A 346 -1.76 25.73 -2.86
C PRO A 346 -0.57 26.25 -2.04
N SER A 347 -0.65 26.19 -0.71
CA SER A 347 0.47 26.45 0.21
C SER A 347 0.75 25.20 1.05
N ARG A 348 1.93 25.09 1.68
CA ARG A 348 2.28 23.96 2.55
C ARG A 348 1.48 23.98 3.84
N ARG A 349 0.23 23.55 3.74
CA ARG A 349 -0.78 23.52 4.78
C ARG A 349 -1.74 22.36 4.58
N ASP A 350 -2.41 22.00 5.67
CA ASP A 350 -3.47 21.00 5.74
C ASP A 350 -2.97 19.65 5.22
N LEU A 351 -2.00 19.09 5.94
CA LEU A 351 -1.45 17.77 5.60
C LEU A 351 -2.59 16.76 5.66
N THR A 352 -2.80 16.09 4.54
CA THR A 352 -3.92 15.21 4.27
C THR A 352 -3.39 13.83 3.88
N LEU A 353 -4.02 12.78 4.39
CA LEU A 353 -3.76 11.41 4.00
C LEU A 353 -4.90 10.93 3.11
N ALA A 354 -4.59 10.42 1.93
CA ALA A 354 -5.54 9.85 0.98
C ALA A 354 -5.38 8.33 0.90
N LEU A 355 -6.45 7.62 0.53
CA LEU A 355 -6.52 6.17 0.39
C LEU A 355 -7.00 5.80 -1.02
N SER A 356 -6.27 4.90 -1.66
CA SER A 356 -6.60 4.26 -2.94
C SER A 356 -6.95 2.79 -2.71
N TYR A 357 -7.94 2.29 -3.45
CA TYR A 357 -8.31 0.87 -3.52
C TYR A 357 -7.94 0.21 -4.86
N ASP A 358 -7.26 0.94 -5.73
CA ASP A 358 -6.96 0.58 -7.12
C ASP A 358 -5.50 0.89 -7.47
N ASP A 359 -4.57 0.55 -6.57
CA ASP A 359 -3.13 0.67 -6.81
C ASP A 359 -2.67 2.07 -7.27
N GLY A 360 -3.33 3.10 -6.72
CA GLY A 360 -3.01 4.50 -6.92
C GLY A 360 -3.54 5.10 -8.21
N TYR A 361 -4.41 4.43 -8.98
CA TYR A 361 -5.08 5.04 -10.14
C TYR A 361 -6.05 6.14 -9.71
N SER A 362 -6.74 5.96 -8.58
CA SER A 362 -7.62 6.94 -7.95
C SER A 362 -7.44 6.98 -6.43
N PHE A 363 -7.94 8.03 -5.79
CA PHE A 363 -7.91 8.19 -4.33
C PHE A 363 -9.27 8.72 -3.83
N PRO A 364 -10.29 7.86 -3.69
CA PRO A 364 -11.67 8.28 -3.40
C PRO A 364 -11.92 8.73 -1.95
N ARG A 365 -10.96 8.49 -1.04
CA ARG A 365 -11.07 8.88 0.38
C ARG A 365 -9.85 9.69 0.79
N GLU A 366 -10.05 10.77 1.54
CA GLU A 366 -8.97 11.52 2.17
C GLU A 366 -9.41 12.17 3.49
N LYS A 367 -8.49 12.31 4.44
CA LYS A 367 -8.75 12.95 5.75
C LYS A 367 -7.55 13.81 6.18
N VAL A 368 -7.84 14.98 6.74
CA VAL A 368 -6.81 15.92 7.20
C VAL A 368 -6.15 15.39 8.48
N VAL A 369 -4.85 15.09 8.40
CA VAL A 369 -4.01 14.66 9.53
C VAL A 369 -3.56 15.87 10.35
N HIS A 370 -3.19 16.98 9.71
CA HIS A 370 -2.74 18.19 10.40
C HIS A 370 -3.27 19.45 9.71
N ALA A 371 -4.24 20.11 10.36
CA ALA A 371 -4.70 21.43 9.93
C ALA A 371 -3.65 22.50 10.28
N GLY A 372 -3.39 23.43 9.37
CA GLY A 372 -2.36 24.46 9.54
C GLY A 372 -1.09 24.17 8.77
N ARG A 373 0.03 24.81 9.15
CA ARG A 373 1.30 24.69 8.41
C ARG A 373 1.88 23.29 8.59
N ALA A 374 2.08 22.61 7.47
CA ALA A 374 2.76 21.32 7.41
C ALA A 374 3.35 21.13 6.01
N GLY A 375 4.57 20.60 5.95
CA GLY A 375 5.34 20.50 4.72
C GLY A 375 5.53 19.05 4.26
N TYR A 376 6.79 18.66 4.15
CA TYR A 376 7.21 17.32 3.75
C TYR A 376 6.66 16.29 4.73
N SER A 377 6.38 15.10 4.21
CA SER A 377 5.90 13.97 4.97
C SER A 377 6.41 12.67 4.37
N ASP A 378 6.48 11.64 5.20
CA ASP A 378 6.70 10.27 4.82
C ASP A 378 5.72 9.35 5.55
N VAL A 379 5.47 8.16 5.00
CA VAL A 379 4.56 7.15 5.54
C VAL A 379 5.28 5.83 5.74
N ALA A 380 4.96 5.12 6.82
CA ALA A 380 5.29 3.71 6.99
C ALA A 380 4.12 2.98 7.64
N VAL A 381 4.05 1.66 7.46
CA VAL A 381 2.97 0.82 8.00
C VAL A 381 3.54 -0.21 8.97
N LEU A 382 2.93 -0.34 10.15
CA LEU A 382 3.23 -1.37 11.14
C LEU A 382 2.54 -2.69 10.77
N ASP A 383 3.05 -3.82 11.29
CA ASP A 383 2.48 -5.15 11.03
C ASP A 383 1.01 -5.30 11.45
N ASP A 384 0.57 -4.51 12.44
CA ASP A 384 -0.82 -4.46 12.89
C ASP A 384 -1.72 -3.58 11.99
N GLY A 385 -1.17 -3.01 10.92
CA GLY A 385 -1.85 -2.11 9.99
C GLY A 385 -2.00 -0.68 10.48
N THR A 386 -1.37 -0.31 11.60
CA THR A 386 -1.27 1.11 11.99
C THR A 386 -0.39 1.85 10.97
N VAL A 387 -0.94 2.92 10.40
CA VAL A 387 -0.24 3.85 9.52
C VAL A 387 0.48 4.90 10.36
N LEU A 388 1.76 5.10 10.09
CA LEU A 388 2.61 6.13 10.66
C LEU A 388 2.84 7.22 9.61
N VAL A 389 2.44 8.46 9.89
CA VAL A 389 2.71 9.62 9.04
C VAL A 389 3.71 10.53 9.75
N LEU A 390 4.97 10.53 9.30
CA LEU A 390 6.02 11.40 9.83
C LEU A 390 6.07 12.69 9.01
N TYR A 391 5.98 13.87 9.61
CA TYR A 391 5.88 15.12 8.86
C TYR A 391 6.50 16.33 9.56
N GLU A 392 6.89 17.33 8.77
CA GLU A 392 7.45 18.58 9.28
C GLU A 392 6.36 19.60 9.64
N VAL A 393 6.46 20.13 10.87
CA VAL A 393 5.82 21.35 11.34
C VAL A 393 6.95 22.24 11.84
N VAL A 394 7.68 22.81 10.89
CA VAL A 394 8.95 23.53 11.15
C VAL A 394 8.79 24.51 12.32
N PRO A 395 9.64 24.42 13.36
CA PRO A 395 10.92 23.70 13.41
C PRO A 395 10.87 22.22 13.87
N GLU A 396 9.69 21.67 14.13
CA GLU A 396 9.47 20.34 14.70
C GLU A 396 9.19 19.25 13.64
N ILE A 397 9.37 17.99 14.04
CA ILE A 397 8.89 16.81 13.31
C ILE A 397 7.92 16.02 14.21
N ILE A 398 6.77 15.68 13.67
CA ILE A 398 5.69 14.96 14.35
C ILE A 398 5.44 13.65 13.62
N VAL A 399 5.16 12.57 14.34
CA VAL A 399 4.55 11.36 13.80
C VAL A 399 3.09 11.29 14.23
N ALA A 400 2.17 11.13 13.28
CA ALA A 400 0.80 10.72 13.55
C ALA A 400 0.69 9.19 13.41
N ARG A 401 0.00 8.54 14.34
CA ARG A 401 -0.35 7.12 14.28
C ARG A 401 -1.86 7.01 14.09
N LEU A 402 -2.29 6.29 13.07
CA LEU A 402 -3.71 6.15 12.72
C LEU A 402 -4.03 4.82 12.07
N ASN A 403 -5.29 4.40 12.11
CA ASN A 403 -5.76 3.18 11.43
C ASN A 403 -6.73 3.51 10.28
N VAL A 404 -7.08 2.49 9.50
CA VAL A 404 -7.98 2.63 8.35
C VAL A 404 -9.39 3.04 8.78
N GLU A 405 -9.82 2.61 9.96
CA GLU A 405 -11.10 2.98 10.56
C GLU A 405 -11.18 4.50 10.75
N TRP A 406 -10.14 5.12 11.33
CA TRP A 406 -10.09 6.58 11.43
C TRP A 406 -10.08 7.26 10.06
N LEU A 407 -9.33 6.73 9.08
CA LEU A 407 -9.21 7.33 7.75
C LEU A 407 -10.52 7.32 6.95
N THR A 408 -11.40 6.36 7.25
CA THR A 408 -12.62 6.08 6.49
C THR A 408 -13.91 6.31 7.28
N ASP A 409 -13.83 6.88 8.49
CA ASP A 409 -14.96 7.01 9.42
C ASP A 409 -15.66 5.65 9.64
N SER A 410 -14.84 4.60 9.82
CA SER A 410 -15.23 3.19 10.00
C SER A 410 -16.00 2.56 8.83
N GLN A 411 -15.95 3.15 7.63
CA GLN A 411 -16.46 2.52 6.40
C GLN A 411 -15.50 1.47 5.82
N ASP A 412 -14.32 1.32 6.40
CA ASP A 412 -13.38 0.25 6.10
C ASP A 412 -12.76 -0.24 7.41
N THR A 413 -12.47 -1.54 7.46
CA THR A 413 -11.71 -2.18 8.53
C THR A 413 -10.72 -3.16 7.92
N LEU A 414 -9.58 -3.38 8.56
CA LEU A 414 -8.64 -4.39 8.04
C LEU A 414 -9.14 -5.83 8.21
N ILE A 415 -10.09 -6.07 9.14
CA ILE A 415 -10.64 -7.41 9.42
C ILE A 415 -11.71 -7.78 8.39
N ALA A 416 -12.73 -6.95 8.23
CA ALA A 416 -13.88 -7.26 7.40
C ALA A 416 -13.79 -6.62 5.99
N GLY A 417 -12.92 -5.62 5.83
CA GLY A 417 -12.76 -4.87 4.59
C GLY A 417 -13.84 -3.78 4.41
N PRO A 418 -13.79 -3.07 3.28
CA PRO A 418 -14.73 -2.00 2.95
C PRO A 418 -16.03 -2.52 2.31
N GLY A 419 -16.21 -3.85 2.20
CA GLY A 419 -17.26 -4.45 1.39
C GLY A 419 -17.24 -3.97 -0.07
N LEU A 420 -16.03 -3.74 -0.60
CA LEU A 420 -15.81 -3.19 -1.93
C LEU A 420 -16.16 -4.21 -3.00
N THR A 421 -17.12 -3.86 -3.86
CA THR A 421 -17.34 -4.49 -5.15
C THR A 421 -16.90 -3.49 -6.22
N ARG A 422 -15.90 -3.86 -7.03
CA ARG A 422 -15.47 -3.02 -8.15
C ARG A 422 -15.50 -3.84 -9.43
N HIS A 423 -16.29 -3.39 -10.39
CA HIS A 423 -16.26 -3.89 -11.76
C HIS A 423 -15.50 -2.88 -12.60
N LEU A 424 -14.36 -3.30 -13.15
CA LEU A 424 -13.56 -2.51 -14.06
C LEU A 424 -13.82 -3.01 -15.48
N PHE A 425 -14.17 -2.09 -16.36
CA PHE A 425 -14.37 -2.33 -17.78
C PHE A 425 -13.30 -1.55 -18.53
N GLU A 426 -12.24 -2.24 -18.95
CA GLU A 426 -11.23 -1.66 -19.84
C GLU A 426 -11.92 -1.29 -21.16
N ALA A 427 -11.78 -0.04 -21.59
CA ALA A 427 -12.58 0.47 -22.69
C ALA A 427 -12.21 -0.19 -24.02
N GLU A 428 -10.97 -0.64 -24.17
CA GLU A 428 -10.44 -1.39 -25.31
C GLU A 428 -10.99 -2.82 -25.43
N ASP A 429 -11.47 -3.41 -24.33
CA ASP A 429 -11.99 -4.78 -24.28
C ASP A 429 -13.53 -4.83 -24.36
N ALA A 430 -14.19 -3.70 -24.16
CA ALA A 430 -15.64 -3.59 -24.16
C ALA A 430 -16.26 -3.53 -25.56
N GLY A 431 -17.56 -3.86 -25.64
CA GLY A 431 -18.34 -3.69 -26.87
C GLY A 431 -18.52 -2.20 -27.18
N ALA A 432 -17.67 -1.64 -28.03
CA ALA A 432 -17.67 -0.22 -28.34
C ALA A 432 -18.05 0.09 -29.79
N ALA A 433 -18.86 1.13 -30.00
CA ALA A 433 -19.21 1.66 -31.31
C ALA A 433 -19.13 3.19 -31.30
N ALA A 434 -18.65 3.80 -32.39
CA ALA A 434 -18.64 5.24 -32.51
C ALA A 434 -18.76 5.69 -33.97
N SER A 435 -19.14 6.95 -34.15
CA SER A 435 -19.07 7.65 -35.42
C SER A 435 -18.40 9.01 -35.18
N PRO A 436 -17.18 9.27 -35.69
CA PRO A 436 -16.32 8.42 -36.53
C PRO A 436 -15.71 7.19 -35.82
N ALA A 437 -15.00 6.33 -36.57
CA ALA A 437 -14.50 5.03 -36.10
C ALA A 437 -13.47 5.15 -34.96
N LEU A 438 -13.50 4.17 -34.05
CA LEU A 438 -12.61 4.05 -32.89
C LEU A 438 -11.23 3.51 -33.27
N SER A 439 -10.25 3.81 -32.42
CA SER A 439 -8.93 3.17 -32.43
C SER A 439 -8.50 2.82 -31.01
N VAL A 440 -7.68 1.78 -30.86
CA VAL A 440 -7.01 1.45 -29.61
C VAL A 440 -5.60 2.02 -29.67
N VAL A 441 -5.17 2.70 -28.60
CA VAL A 441 -3.85 3.35 -28.53
C VAL A 441 -3.07 2.76 -27.36
N ASP A 442 -1.88 2.24 -27.66
CA ASP A 442 -0.92 1.79 -26.64
C ASP A 442 -0.47 2.99 -25.79
N ASP A 443 -0.65 2.86 -24.48
CA ASP A 443 -0.24 3.87 -23.52
C ASP A 443 -0.02 3.28 -22.14
N ARG A 444 1.24 3.20 -21.75
CA ARG A 444 1.61 2.64 -20.44
C ARG A 444 0.96 3.37 -19.25
N ASN A 445 0.53 4.64 -19.40
CA ASN A 445 -0.12 5.37 -18.30
C ASN A 445 -1.60 4.98 -18.07
N SER A 446 -2.19 4.29 -19.03
CA SER A 446 -3.53 3.72 -18.96
C SER A 446 -3.56 2.45 -18.10
N SER A 447 -4.75 2.08 -17.62
CA SER A 447 -4.97 0.72 -17.11
C SER A 447 -4.83 -0.27 -18.27
N GLY A 448 -4.36 -1.49 -17.98
CA GLY A 448 -4.07 -2.49 -19.04
C GLY A 448 -2.96 -2.11 -20.04
N GLY A 449 -2.43 -0.89 -20.00
CA GLY A 449 -1.43 -0.37 -20.95
C GLY A 449 -2.01 0.10 -22.29
N GLN A 450 -3.33 0.16 -22.43
CA GLN A 450 -4.00 0.60 -23.66
C GLN A 450 -5.20 1.49 -23.31
N ARG A 451 -5.77 2.18 -24.30
CA ARG A 451 -7.03 2.90 -24.13
C ARG A 451 -7.81 2.95 -25.42
N LEU A 452 -9.09 3.24 -25.31
CA LEU A 452 -9.94 3.58 -26.43
C LEU A 452 -9.79 5.06 -26.81
N GLU A 453 -9.55 5.32 -28.08
CA GLU A 453 -9.40 6.65 -28.65
C GLU A 453 -10.48 6.90 -29.71
N PHE A 454 -11.27 7.94 -29.45
CA PHE A 454 -12.35 8.41 -30.30
C PHE A 454 -11.99 9.77 -30.90
N ALA A 455 -11.81 9.82 -32.21
CA ALA A 455 -11.39 11.02 -32.94
C ALA A 455 -12.60 11.87 -33.36
N GLY A 456 -13.33 12.43 -32.39
CA GLY A 456 -14.47 13.32 -32.66
C GLY A 456 -14.10 14.47 -33.62
N THR A 457 -15.02 14.80 -34.52
CA THR A 457 -14.84 15.80 -35.59
C THR A 457 -15.89 16.90 -35.58
N GLU A 458 -17.07 16.64 -35.04
CA GLU A 458 -18.14 17.61 -34.89
C GLU A 458 -18.94 17.45 -33.58
N ILE A 459 -19.72 18.47 -33.22
CA ILE A 459 -20.61 18.40 -32.05
C ILE A 459 -21.72 17.38 -32.35
N GLY A 460 -21.98 16.47 -31.42
CA GLY A 460 -22.93 15.37 -31.56
C GLY A 460 -22.31 14.03 -31.97
N ASP A 461 -21.04 14.03 -32.39
CA ASP A 461 -20.23 12.82 -32.49
C ASP A 461 -20.22 12.11 -31.13
N HIS A 462 -20.35 10.78 -31.12
CA HIS A 462 -20.45 10.01 -29.88
C HIS A 462 -19.74 8.66 -29.94
N LEU A 463 -19.34 8.21 -28.75
CA LEU A 463 -18.87 6.85 -28.43
C LEU A 463 -19.93 6.18 -27.55
N ASP A 464 -20.37 4.99 -27.95
CA ASP A 464 -21.17 4.07 -27.17
C ASP A 464 -20.31 2.91 -26.67
N LEU A 465 -20.42 2.61 -25.38
CA LEU A 465 -19.73 1.54 -24.68
C LEU A 465 -20.78 0.64 -24.01
N GLU A 466 -20.81 -0.63 -24.38
CA GLU A 466 -21.60 -1.65 -23.70
C GLU A 466 -20.82 -2.20 -22.50
N ILE A 467 -21.44 -2.16 -21.34
CA ILE A 467 -20.93 -2.75 -20.09
C ILE A 467 -21.89 -3.83 -19.61
N GLU A 468 -21.34 -4.93 -19.09
CA GLU A 468 -22.13 -6.02 -18.51
C GLU A 468 -22.11 -5.90 -16.99
N VAL A 469 -23.25 -5.51 -16.41
CA VAL A 469 -23.41 -5.39 -14.96
C VAL A 469 -23.77 -6.76 -14.40
N PRO A 470 -22.94 -7.37 -13.55
CA PRO A 470 -23.19 -8.75 -13.10
C PRO A 470 -24.35 -8.85 -12.12
N ASP A 471 -24.53 -7.83 -11.28
CA ASP A 471 -25.50 -7.84 -10.18
C ASP A 471 -26.26 -6.50 -10.09
N THR A 472 -27.57 -6.57 -9.83
CA THR A 472 -28.38 -5.37 -9.59
C THR A 472 -27.90 -4.63 -8.34
N GLY A 473 -27.77 -3.30 -8.42
CA GLY A 473 -27.37 -2.49 -7.29
C GLY A 473 -27.19 -1.01 -7.61
N THR A 474 -26.81 -0.25 -6.59
CA THR A 474 -26.39 1.15 -6.72
C THR A 474 -24.87 1.21 -6.79
N TYR A 475 -24.32 1.94 -7.77
CA TYR A 475 -22.89 2.01 -8.02
C TYR A 475 -22.42 3.47 -8.17
N ASP A 476 -21.25 3.78 -7.63
CA ASP A 476 -20.40 4.88 -8.08
C ASP A 476 -19.89 4.56 -9.49
N LEU A 477 -20.42 5.26 -10.50
CA LEU A 477 -19.93 5.17 -11.88
C LEU A 477 -18.81 6.19 -12.10
N ASN A 478 -17.63 5.71 -12.47
CA ASN A 478 -16.48 6.57 -12.79
C ASN A 478 -15.91 6.25 -14.17
N LEU A 479 -15.49 7.28 -14.90
CA LEU A 479 -14.79 7.14 -16.17
C LEU A 479 -13.40 7.74 -16.04
N ARG A 480 -12.35 6.94 -16.24
CA ARG A 480 -10.99 7.48 -16.29
C ARG A 480 -10.69 7.97 -17.70
N LEU A 481 -10.42 9.26 -17.82
CA LEU A 481 -10.24 9.94 -19.10
C LEU A 481 -8.85 10.55 -19.19
N LEU A 482 -8.34 10.59 -20.42
CA LEU A 482 -7.17 11.38 -20.78
C LEU A 482 -7.61 12.82 -21.07
N HIS A 483 -7.16 13.75 -20.25
CA HIS A 483 -7.33 15.18 -20.50
C HIS A 483 -6.07 15.76 -21.16
N GLN A 484 -6.24 16.52 -22.24
CA GLN A 484 -5.15 17.19 -22.97
C GLN A 484 -5.70 18.22 -23.99
N ALA A 485 -4.81 18.86 -24.76
CA ALA A 485 -5.09 20.09 -25.52
C ALA A 485 -5.89 19.88 -26.83
N ASP A 486 -6.28 18.64 -27.14
CA ASP A 486 -7.09 18.29 -28.31
C ASP A 486 -8.39 17.56 -27.94
N ARG A 487 -8.78 17.60 -26.66
CA ARG A 487 -9.92 16.88 -26.12
C ARG A 487 -11.22 17.67 -26.08
N ALA A 488 -12.33 16.95 -26.23
CA ALA A 488 -13.67 17.50 -26.17
C ALA A 488 -14.15 17.76 -24.73
N SER A 489 -15.22 18.54 -24.63
CA SER A 489 -16.20 18.38 -23.55
C SER A 489 -17.22 17.34 -23.99
N VAL A 490 -17.58 16.41 -23.09
CA VAL A 490 -18.46 15.28 -23.39
C VAL A 490 -19.60 15.17 -22.39
N GLN A 491 -20.83 15.06 -22.87
CA GLN A 491 -21.96 14.63 -22.06
C GLN A 491 -21.90 13.11 -21.90
N VAL A 492 -21.86 12.64 -20.65
CA VAL A 492 -22.00 11.22 -20.34
C VAL A 492 -23.50 10.93 -20.17
N SER A 493 -23.96 9.84 -20.76
CA SER A 493 -25.31 9.32 -20.55
C SER A 493 -25.28 7.81 -20.35
N LEU A 494 -26.24 7.30 -19.58
CA LEU A 494 -26.42 5.89 -19.28
C LEU A 494 -27.83 5.50 -19.72
N ASP A 495 -27.93 4.52 -20.61
CA ASP A 495 -29.19 4.07 -21.24
C ASP A 495 -30.04 5.24 -21.80
N GLY A 496 -29.35 6.24 -22.36
CA GLY A 496 -29.96 7.43 -22.94
C GLY A 496 -30.38 8.52 -21.95
N GLN A 497 -30.05 8.38 -20.66
CA GLN A 497 -30.23 9.43 -19.65
C GLN A 497 -28.91 10.12 -19.34
N ASP A 498 -28.86 11.44 -19.49
CA ASP A 498 -27.68 12.23 -19.17
C ASP A 498 -27.35 12.16 -17.68
N LEU A 499 -26.06 11.97 -17.37
CA LEU A 499 -25.52 11.93 -16.02
C LEU A 499 -24.69 13.20 -15.77
N GLY A 500 -25.08 13.98 -14.76
CA GLY A 500 -24.38 15.20 -14.36
C GLY A 500 -24.17 16.22 -15.48
N ASP A 501 -23.25 17.16 -15.23
CA ASP A 501 -22.79 18.12 -16.22
C ASP A 501 -21.77 17.48 -17.19
N PRO A 502 -21.59 18.04 -18.41
CA PRO A 502 -20.57 17.57 -19.33
C PRO A 502 -19.16 17.56 -18.71
N VAL A 503 -18.43 16.46 -18.92
CA VAL A 503 -17.04 16.30 -18.50
C VAL A 503 -16.14 17.06 -19.46
N ASP A 504 -15.39 18.02 -18.95
CA ASP A 504 -14.39 18.75 -19.72
C ASP A 504 -13.06 18.00 -19.72
N ALA A 505 -12.74 17.34 -20.84
CA ALA A 505 -11.45 16.66 -21.02
C ALA A 505 -10.35 17.59 -21.56
N GLY A 506 -10.63 18.88 -21.82
CA GLY A 506 -9.62 19.85 -22.27
C GLY A 506 -8.61 20.18 -21.18
N ALA A 507 -7.31 20.10 -21.49
CA ALA A 507 -6.25 20.55 -20.60
C ALA A 507 -4.97 20.93 -21.36
N GLU A 508 -4.27 21.98 -20.93
CA GLU A 508 -2.96 22.34 -21.51
C GLU A 508 -1.90 21.25 -21.31
N LYS A 509 -2.07 20.43 -20.27
CA LYS A 509 -1.16 19.35 -19.91
C LYS A 509 -1.92 18.04 -19.83
N ARG A 510 -1.19 16.97 -20.13
CA ARG A 510 -1.64 15.60 -20.01
C ARG A 510 -2.01 15.30 -18.55
N ILE A 511 -3.27 15.00 -18.31
CA ILE A 511 -3.80 14.56 -17.01
C ILE A 511 -4.58 13.27 -17.25
N TYR A 512 -4.44 12.30 -16.36
CA TYR A 512 -5.42 11.22 -16.25
C TYR A 512 -6.24 11.44 -14.99
N ALA A 513 -7.55 11.55 -15.14
CA ALA A 513 -8.47 11.76 -14.03
C ALA A 513 -9.69 10.88 -14.17
N GLU A 514 -10.25 10.46 -13.04
CA GLU A 514 -11.60 9.92 -13.00
C GLU A 514 -12.61 11.07 -12.96
N ALA A 515 -13.54 11.04 -13.90
CA ALA A 515 -14.77 11.79 -13.81
C ALA A 515 -15.79 10.94 -13.05
N ARG A 516 -16.13 11.38 -11.84
CA ARG A 516 -17.18 10.76 -11.02
C ARG A 516 -18.54 11.23 -11.48
N MET A 517 -19.40 10.28 -11.83
CA MET A 517 -20.81 10.51 -12.12
C MET A 517 -21.63 10.42 -10.82
N ASP A 518 -22.91 10.80 -10.88
CA ASP A 518 -23.84 10.53 -9.79
C ASP A 518 -23.99 9.01 -9.54
N ASP A 519 -24.41 8.63 -8.33
CA ASP A 519 -24.72 7.24 -8.01
C ASP A 519 -25.83 6.73 -8.95
N VAL A 520 -25.59 5.58 -9.59
CA VAL A 520 -26.52 5.00 -10.57
C VAL A 520 -27.11 3.69 -10.07
N GLU A 521 -28.43 3.53 -10.20
CA GLU A 521 -29.10 2.25 -10.00
C GLU A 521 -29.09 1.45 -11.30
N LEU A 522 -28.48 0.28 -11.27
CA LEU A 522 -28.31 -0.61 -12.42
C LEU A 522 -28.94 -1.97 -12.13
N ALA A 523 -29.61 -2.54 -13.13
CA ALA A 523 -30.02 -3.93 -13.09
C ALA A 523 -28.86 -4.82 -13.54
N ALA A 524 -28.88 -6.11 -13.19
CA ALA A 524 -27.99 -7.06 -13.83
C ALA A 524 -28.31 -7.16 -15.34
N GLY A 525 -27.26 -7.18 -16.16
CA GLY A 525 -27.33 -7.28 -17.62
C GLY A 525 -26.55 -6.18 -18.34
N THR A 526 -26.77 -6.08 -19.64
CA THR A 526 -26.08 -5.14 -20.52
C THR A 526 -26.67 -3.73 -20.40
N HIS A 527 -25.79 -2.75 -20.20
CA HIS A 527 -26.11 -1.32 -20.18
C HIS A 527 -25.23 -0.56 -21.18
N THR A 528 -25.72 0.57 -21.68
CA THR A 528 -24.95 1.40 -22.64
C THR A 528 -24.57 2.73 -22.02
N ILE A 529 -23.27 3.00 -21.96
CA ILE A 529 -22.71 4.30 -21.61
C ILE A 529 -22.36 5.03 -22.90
N ARG A 530 -22.86 6.25 -23.07
CA ARG A 530 -22.59 7.10 -24.22
C ARG A 530 -21.85 8.37 -23.81
N LEU A 531 -20.73 8.66 -24.49
CA LEU A 531 -20.01 9.93 -24.40
C LEU A 531 -20.29 10.73 -25.68
N SER A 532 -21.09 11.80 -25.57
CA SER A 532 -21.46 12.67 -26.69
C SER A 532 -20.65 13.96 -26.65
N VAL A 533 -19.97 14.31 -27.75
CA VAL A 533 -19.21 15.57 -27.89
C VAL A 533 -20.18 16.75 -27.85
N THR A 534 -20.03 17.61 -26.85
CA THR A 534 -20.81 18.85 -26.70
C THR A 534 -20.06 20.08 -27.20
N GLY A 535 -18.73 19.98 -27.32
CA GLY A 535 -17.88 21.06 -27.79
C GLY A 535 -16.40 20.78 -27.54
N GLN A 536 -15.56 21.77 -27.80
CA GLN A 536 -14.15 21.72 -27.42
C GLN A 536 -14.03 21.85 -25.91
N GLY A 537 -13.14 21.07 -25.30
CA GLY A 537 -12.79 21.24 -23.90
C GLY A 537 -12.08 22.58 -23.64
N SER A 538 -11.98 22.98 -22.39
CA SER A 538 -11.32 24.24 -22.00
C SER A 538 -9.88 24.30 -22.49
N GLY A 539 -9.55 25.29 -23.32
CA GLY A 539 -8.22 25.47 -23.90
C GLY A 539 -7.86 24.44 -24.97
N SER A 540 -8.80 23.59 -25.38
CA SER A 540 -8.61 22.59 -26.41
C SER A 540 -8.74 23.15 -27.82
N THR A 541 -8.07 22.51 -28.76
CA THR A 541 -8.16 22.78 -30.21
C THR A 541 -8.88 21.67 -30.97
N GLY A 542 -9.23 20.58 -30.30
CA GLY A 542 -9.81 19.37 -30.91
C GLY A 542 -11.05 18.87 -30.18
N LEU A 543 -11.62 17.80 -30.70
CA LEU A 543 -12.82 17.14 -30.20
C LEU A 543 -12.58 15.65 -29.88
N GLY A 544 -11.32 15.26 -29.69
CA GLY A 544 -10.97 13.88 -29.38
C GLY A 544 -11.39 13.47 -27.96
N VAL A 545 -11.53 12.17 -27.74
CA VAL A 545 -11.79 11.58 -26.42
C VAL A 545 -10.88 10.38 -26.26
N GLY A 546 -10.11 10.35 -25.17
CA GLY A 546 -9.34 9.18 -24.77
C GLY A 546 -9.96 8.59 -23.51
N LEU A 547 -10.64 7.45 -23.63
CA LEU A 547 -11.26 6.74 -22.52
C LEU A 547 -10.38 5.54 -22.15
N ASP A 548 -9.93 5.53 -20.90
CA ASP A 548 -9.13 4.47 -20.32
C ASP A 548 -10.03 3.32 -19.87
N TYR A 549 -10.80 3.55 -18.82
CA TYR A 549 -11.76 2.57 -18.32
C TYR A 549 -13.04 3.22 -17.83
N VAL A 550 -14.06 2.38 -17.68
CA VAL A 550 -15.22 2.64 -16.84
C VAL A 550 -15.13 1.75 -15.60
N SER A 551 -15.43 2.29 -14.43
CA SER A 551 -15.58 1.50 -13.22
C SER A 551 -16.93 1.70 -12.58
N LEU A 552 -17.53 0.59 -12.13
CA LEU A 552 -18.67 0.57 -11.24
C LEU A 552 -18.16 0.13 -9.88
N THR A 553 -18.21 1.03 -8.92
CA THR A 553 -17.75 0.77 -7.55
C THR A 553 -18.92 0.83 -6.60
N ARG A 554 -19.06 -0.17 -5.73
CA ARG A 554 -20.01 -0.15 -4.63
C ARG A 554 -19.26 -0.46 -3.34
N PHE A 555 -19.53 0.34 -2.32
CA PHE A 555 -19.04 0.09 -0.97
C PHE A 555 -20.20 -0.40 -0.12
N ASP A 556 -20.14 -1.66 0.30
CA ASP A 556 -21.11 -2.25 1.24
C ASP A 556 -20.42 -2.55 2.57
N PRO A 557 -19.97 -1.52 3.31
CA PRO A 557 -19.16 -1.71 4.49
C PRO A 557 -19.87 -2.62 5.48
N PRO A 558 -19.25 -3.73 5.91
CA PRO A 558 -19.85 -4.58 6.92
C PRO A 558 -19.98 -3.79 8.23
N PRO A 559 -21.03 -4.03 9.02
CA PRO A 559 -21.17 -3.40 10.32
C PRO A 559 -19.97 -3.76 11.20
N PRO A 560 -19.46 -2.83 12.02
CA PRO A 560 -18.31 -3.09 12.87
C PRO A 560 -18.61 -4.24 13.86
N PRO A 561 -17.58 -4.95 14.35
CA PRO A 561 -17.77 -5.98 15.35
C PRO A 561 -18.51 -5.47 16.58
N PRO A 562 -19.56 -6.18 17.05
CA PRO A 562 -20.33 -5.73 18.20
C PRO A 562 -19.54 -5.88 19.49
N ALA A 563 -19.89 -5.09 20.51
CA ALA A 563 -19.31 -5.23 21.85
C ALA A 563 -19.69 -6.58 22.47
N CYS A 564 -18.79 -7.14 23.28
CA CYS A 564 -19.01 -8.41 23.97
C CYS A 564 -20.09 -8.29 25.05
N ASP A 565 -21.06 -9.20 25.04
CA ASP A 565 -21.95 -9.42 26.18
C ASP A 565 -21.25 -10.27 27.24
N GLU A 566 -20.49 -11.27 26.79
CA GLU A 566 -19.70 -12.17 27.61
C GLU A 566 -18.29 -12.30 27.04
N THR A 567 -17.27 -12.21 27.90
CA THR A 567 -15.88 -12.51 27.54
C THR A 567 -15.39 -13.65 28.40
N VAL A 568 -14.93 -14.73 27.77
CA VAL A 568 -14.26 -15.85 28.42
C VAL A 568 -12.77 -15.76 28.13
N THR A 569 -11.98 -15.79 29.19
CA THR A 569 -10.51 -15.85 29.13
C THR A 569 -10.03 -17.04 29.96
N GLY A 570 -8.83 -17.57 29.66
CA GLY A 570 -8.29 -18.72 30.37
C GLY A 570 -9.11 -19.99 30.19
N ARG A 571 -9.09 -20.92 31.16
CA ARG A 571 -9.69 -22.25 30.99
C ARG A 571 -11.18 -22.28 31.27
N HIS A 572 -11.94 -22.85 30.34
CA HIS A 572 -13.35 -23.19 30.48
C HIS A 572 -13.57 -24.67 30.20
N HIS A 573 -14.27 -25.38 31.09
CA HIS A 573 -14.67 -26.78 30.89
C HIS A 573 -16.18 -26.89 30.87
N GLY A 574 -16.72 -27.54 29.84
CA GLY A 574 -18.16 -27.73 29.67
C GLY A 574 -18.71 -27.00 28.44
N PRO A 575 -20.03 -27.11 28.21
CA PRO A 575 -20.68 -26.51 27.06
C PRO A 575 -20.85 -24.99 27.21
N LEU A 576 -20.52 -24.23 26.16
CA LEU A 576 -20.89 -22.82 26.01
C LEU A 576 -22.12 -22.72 25.09
N ARG A 577 -23.16 -22.03 25.56
CA ARG A 577 -24.40 -21.79 24.80
C ARG A 577 -24.69 -20.30 24.78
N VAL A 578 -24.76 -19.71 23.60
CA VAL A 578 -24.74 -18.26 23.42
C VAL A 578 -25.92 -17.81 22.56
N THR A 579 -26.59 -16.75 23.00
CA THR A 579 -27.61 -16.03 22.23
C THR A 579 -27.24 -14.56 21.97
N GLY A 580 -26.24 -14.05 22.68
CA GLY A 580 -25.68 -12.70 22.54
C GLY A 580 -24.29 -12.71 21.90
N VAL A 581 -23.44 -11.72 22.20
CA VAL A 581 -22.07 -11.65 21.70
C VAL A 581 -21.12 -12.35 22.68
N LEU A 582 -20.59 -13.51 22.28
CA LEU A 582 -19.53 -14.21 23.01
C LEU A 582 -18.17 -13.86 22.42
N CYS A 583 -17.28 -13.44 23.29
CA CYS A 583 -15.88 -13.20 23.00
C CYS A 583 -15.00 -14.23 23.71
N LEU A 584 -14.12 -14.89 22.97
CA LEU A 584 -13.13 -15.82 23.47
C LEU A 584 -11.75 -15.24 23.20
N ASP A 585 -11.05 -14.81 24.25
CA ASP A 585 -9.77 -14.11 24.15
C ASP A 585 -8.75 -14.78 25.07
N GLY A 586 -7.67 -15.34 24.49
CA GLY A 586 -6.70 -16.12 25.26
C GLY A 586 -7.34 -17.32 25.97
N ALA A 587 -8.45 -17.85 25.44
CA ALA A 587 -9.28 -18.84 26.11
C ALA A 587 -8.87 -20.27 25.75
N SER A 588 -9.04 -21.21 26.67
CA SER A 588 -8.95 -22.65 26.44
C SER A 588 -10.26 -23.31 26.83
N VAL A 589 -11.10 -23.58 25.83
CA VAL A 589 -12.43 -24.16 26.00
C VAL A 589 -12.37 -25.64 25.71
N GLN A 590 -12.79 -26.48 26.66
CA GLN A 590 -12.97 -27.91 26.46
C GLN A 590 -14.46 -28.27 26.59
N GLY A 591 -15.12 -28.51 25.47
CA GLY A 591 -16.54 -28.75 25.38
C GLY A 591 -17.17 -28.11 24.14
N PRO A 592 -18.45 -28.40 23.86
CA PRO A 592 -19.11 -27.87 22.67
C PRO A 592 -19.42 -26.38 22.84
N VAL A 593 -19.26 -25.60 21.76
CA VAL A 593 -19.70 -24.21 21.67
C VAL A 593 -20.90 -24.14 20.72
N VAL A 594 -22.02 -23.60 21.20
CA VAL A 594 -23.26 -23.48 20.42
C VAL A 594 -23.72 -22.02 20.45
N VAL A 595 -23.83 -21.41 19.29
CA VAL A 595 -24.25 -20.01 19.11
C VAL A 595 -25.53 -20.02 18.30
N THR A 596 -26.61 -19.46 18.85
CA THR A 596 -27.94 -19.43 18.21
C THR A 596 -28.45 -18.01 17.94
N GLY A 597 -27.56 -17.01 18.03
CA GLY A 597 -27.87 -15.59 17.95
C GLY A 597 -26.66 -14.75 18.34
N GLY A 598 -26.71 -13.44 18.07
CA GLY A 598 -25.64 -12.50 18.45
C GLY A 598 -24.39 -12.66 17.58
N ALA A 599 -23.21 -12.81 18.19
CA ALA A 599 -21.96 -12.97 17.45
C ALA A 599 -20.96 -13.85 18.21
N LEU A 600 -20.04 -14.47 17.47
CA LEU A 600 -18.90 -15.20 18.03
C LEU A 600 -17.60 -14.57 17.56
N LEU A 601 -16.81 -14.07 18.51
CA LEU A 601 -15.52 -13.46 18.25
C LEU A 601 -14.45 -14.27 19.00
N VAL A 602 -13.46 -14.80 18.29
CA VAL A 602 -12.42 -15.71 18.82
C VAL A 602 -11.03 -15.26 18.41
N THR A 603 -10.13 -15.11 19.39
CA THR A 603 -8.76 -14.62 19.22
C THR A 603 -7.83 -15.31 20.20
N ASP A 604 -6.63 -15.67 19.75
CA ASP A 604 -5.58 -16.33 20.53
C ASP A 604 -6.10 -17.49 21.42
N SER A 605 -7.08 -18.25 20.91
CA SER A 605 -7.84 -19.20 21.72
C SER A 605 -7.72 -20.63 21.21
N ARG A 606 -7.89 -21.59 22.12
CA ARG A 606 -7.91 -23.03 21.86
C ARG A 606 -9.26 -23.62 22.22
N LEU A 607 -9.97 -24.15 21.24
CA LEU A 607 -11.28 -24.76 21.43
C LEU A 607 -11.21 -26.26 21.10
N ASP A 608 -11.43 -27.11 22.09
CA ASP A 608 -11.48 -28.57 21.97
C ASP A 608 -12.93 -29.06 22.15
N GLY A 609 -13.62 -29.26 21.03
CA GLY A 609 -15.02 -29.62 20.96
C GLY A 609 -15.69 -29.10 19.68
N PRO A 610 -16.91 -29.59 19.36
CA PRO A 610 -17.64 -29.11 18.19
C PRO A 610 -18.14 -27.68 18.39
N ILE A 611 -18.01 -26.85 17.36
CA ILE A 611 -18.56 -25.50 17.30
C ILE A 611 -19.73 -25.51 16.30
N ARG A 612 -20.91 -25.09 16.76
CA ARG A 612 -22.11 -24.96 15.92
C ARG A 612 -22.66 -23.55 16.03
N ILE A 613 -22.80 -22.88 14.90
CA ILE A 613 -23.34 -21.52 14.82
C ILE A 613 -24.53 -21.58 13.87
N ALA A 614 -25.67 -21.07 14.32
CA ALA A 614 -26.90 -20.95 13.53
C ALA A 614 -27.63 -19.66 13.91
N GLY A 615 -27.71 -18.69 13.00
CA GLY A 615 -28.44 -17.43 13.24
C GLY A 615 -27.62 -16.34 13.94
N ALA A 616 -26.29 -16.43 13.94
CA ALA A 616 -25.43 -15.34 14.37
C ALA A 616 -25.37 -14.24 13.31
N ARG A 617 -25.12 -12.99 13.73
CA ARG A 617 -24.86 -11.89 12.81
C ARG A 617 -23.43 -11.91 12.29
N GLN A 618 -22.47 -12.17 13.20
CA GLN A 618 -21.05 -12.15 12.88
C GLN A 618 -20.29 -13.32 13.50
N VAL A 619 -19.29 -13.80 12.78
CA VAL A 619 -18.35 -14.84 13.20
C VAL A 619 -16.95 -14.42 12.78
N ILE A 620 -16.07 -14.16 13.75
CA ILE A 620 -14.68 -13.74 13.50
C ILE A 620 -13.75 -14.64 14.29
N LEU A 621 -12.87 -15.37 13.60
CA LEU A 621 -11.90 -16.28 14.19
C LEU A 621 -10.51 -15.91 13.71
N CYS A 622 -9.64 -15.50 14.63
CA CYS A 622 -8.26 -15.10 14.38
C CYS A 622 -7.30 -15.82 15.34
N ALA A 623 -6.08 -16.10 14.92
CA ALA A 623 -4.99 -16.62 15.74
C ALA A 623 -5.35 -17.86 16.60
N SER A 624 -6.31 -18.69 16.19
CA SER A 624 -6.92 -19.69 17.07
C SER A 624 -6.75 -21.13 16.59
N GLU A 625 -6.77 -22.08 17.53
CA GLU A 625 -6.75 -23.52 17.26
C GLU A 625 -8.11 -24.14 17.63
N ILE A 626 -8.78 -24.75 16.66
CA ILE A 626 -10.05 -25.45 16.86
C ILE A 626 -9.84 -26.92 16.59
N THR A 627 -10.21 -27.78 17.53
CA THR A 627 -10.22 -29.24 17.39
C THR A 627 -11.64 -29.76 17.50
N GLY A 628 -12.16 -30.31 16.40
CA GLY A 628 -13.57 -30.68 16.25
C GLY A 628 -14.21 -30.05 15.01
N PRO A 629 -15.45 -30.42 14.68
CA PRO A 629 -16.17 -29.83 13.56
C PRO A 629 -16.54 -28.37 13.83
N LEU A 630 -16.30 -27.50 12.85
CA LEU A 630 -16.76 -26.10 12.82
C LEU A 630 -17.88 -25.99 11.79
N ALA A 631 -19.12 -25.82 12.25
CA ALA A 631 -20.29 -25.64 11.39
C ALA A 631 -20.87 -24.25 11.60
N ILE A 632 -20.88 -23.45 10.53
CA ILE A 632 -21.35 -22.07 10.49
C ILE A 632 -22.52 -22.00 9.52
N GLN A 633 -23.70 -21.65 10.03
CA GLN A 633 -24.94 -21.59 9.26
C GLN A 633 -25.73 -20.32 9.59
N ASP A 634 -26.56 -19.87 8.64
CA ASP A 634 -27.50 -18.76 8.80
C ASP A 634 -26.85 -17.47 9.33
N VAL A 635 -25.62 -17.14 8.87
CA VAL A 635 -24.95 -15.88 9.25
C VAL A 635 -25.41 -14.73 8.36
N THR A 636 -25.67 -13.55 8.93
CA THR A 636 -26.33 -12.44 8.20
C THR A 636 -25.47 -11.22 7.91
N GLU A 637 -24.24 -11.13 8.43
CA GLU A 637 -23.37 -9.96 8.20
C GLU A 637 -21.96 -10.36 7.80
N THR A 638 -21.22 -11.09 8.64
CA THR A 638 -19.79 -11.33 8.38
C THR A 638 -19.32 -12.67 8.91
N VAL A 639 -18.56 -13.39 8.09
CA VAL A 639 -17.77 -14.57 8.47
C VAL A 639 -16.33 -14.32 8.06
N VAL A 640 -15.43 -14.15 9.04
CA VAL A 640 -13.99 -13.99 8.80
C VAL A 640 -13.24 -15.10 9.55
N LEU A 641 -12.59 -15.96 8.77
CA LEU A 641 -11.68 -17.00 9.25
C LEU A 641 -10.29 -16.68 8.67
N GLY A 642 -9.47 -15.95 9.42
CA GLY A 642 -8.15 -15.51 8.96
C GLY A 642 -8.16 -14.32 7.96
N GLY A 643 -6.98 -13.76 7.67
CA GLY A 643 -6.76 -12.57 6.81
C GLY A 643 -5.60 -11.68 7.30
N VAL A 644 -5.31 -10.54 6.66
CA VAL A 644 -4.17 -9.66 7.06
C VAL A 644 -4.27 -9.11 8.48
N ALA A 645 -5.43 -8.58 8.91
CA ALA A 645 -5.63 -8.15 10.31
C ALA A 645 -6.32 -9.21 11.17
N CYS A 646 -6.37 -10.45 10.68
CA CYS A 646 -6.94 -11.58 11.39
C CYS A 646 -6.00 -12.77 11.21
N ALA A 647 -5.02 -12.94 12.10
CA ALA A 647 -3.98 -13.94 11.90
C ALA A 647 -4.58 -15.35 11.61
N PRO A 648 -3.94 -16.16 10.75
CA PRO A 648 -4.41 -17.49 10.39
C PRO A 648 -4.79 -18.41 11.56
N ASN A 649 -5.77 -19.29 11.32
CA ASN A 649 -6.19 -20.31 12.28
C ASN A 649 -5.64 -21.70 11.94
N THR A 650 -5.58 -22.57 12.96
CA THR A 650 -5.39 -24.02 12.79
C THR A 650 -6.71 -24.74 13.09
N LEU A 651 -7.35 -25.28 12.06
CA LEU A 651 -8.65 -25.94 12.14
C LEU A 651 -8.48 -27.46 11.98
N ARG A 652 -8.69 -28.23 13.05
CA ARG A 652 -8.54 -29.69 13.10
C ARG A 652 -9.90 -30.38 13.13
N GLY A 653 -10.50 -30.50 11.94
CA GLY A 653 -11.81 -31.08 11.74
C GLY A 653 -12.44 -30.56 10.44
N PRO A 654 -13.65 -31.03 10.10
CA PRO A 654 -14.39 -30.47 8.98
C PRO A 654 -14.82 -29.02 9.28
N VAL A 655 -14.74 -28.18 8.26
CA VAL A 655 -15.19 -26.78 8.27
C VAL A 655 -16.33 -26.65 7.26
N ALA A 656 -17.49 -26.20 7.70
CA ALA A 656 -18.64 -25.93 6.84
C ALA A 656 -19.12 -24.49 7.07
N VAL A 657 -19.26 -23.72 5.99
CA VAL A 657 -19.91 -22.41 5.97
C VAL A 657 -21.06 -22.49 4.98
N GLU A 658 -22.28 -22.55 5.49
CA GLU A 658 -23.45 -22.87 4.69
C GLU A 658 -24.59 -21.86 4.90
N ASP A 659 -25.43 -21.71 3.87
CA ASP A 659 -26.71 -20.99 3.91
C ASP A 659 -26.65 -19.60 4.58
N SER A 660 -25.51 -18.91 4.46
CA SER A 660 -25.27 -17.61 5.09
C SER A 660 -25.41 -16.49 4.07
N ASN A 661 -26.07 -15.40 4.46
CA ASN A 661 -26.17 -14.17 3.68
C ASN A 661 -25.20 -13.12 4.24
N ALA A 662 -23.92 -13.26 3.96
CA ALA A 662 -22.85 -12.52 4.64
C ALA A 662 -21.64 -12.26 3.73
N LEU A 663 -20.81 -11.28 4.10
CA LEU A 663 -19.44 -11.21 3.60
C LEU A 663 -18.66 -12.39 4.18
N ILE A 664 -18.05 -13.22 3.33
CA ILE A 664 -17.34 -14.45 3.73
C ILE A 664 -15.88 -14.37 3.27
N ARG A 665 -14.96 -14.48 4.24
CA ARG A 665 -13.51 -14.62 4.01
C ARG A 665 -12.99 -15.82 4.78
N ILE A 666 -12.40 -16.77 4.06
CA ILE A 666 -11.69 -17.93 4.60
C ILE A 666 -10.29 -17.91 4.00
N VAL A 667 -9.35 -17.28 4.73
CA VAL A 667 -8.08 -16.85 4.17
C VAL A 667 -6.90 -17.30 5.04
N GLY A 668 -5.93 -17.97 4.41
CA GLY A 668 -4.63 -18.25 5.04
C GLY A 668 -4.60 -19.36 6.08
N ASN A 669 -5.70 -20.11 6.28
CA ASN A 669 -5.81 -21.08 7.38
C ASN A 669 -5.13 -22.42 7.06
N THR A 670 -4.71 -23.13 8.10
CA THR A 670 -4.37 -24.56 8.01
C THR A 670 -5.57 -25.40 8.45
N VAL A 671 -6.16 -26.16 7.52
CA VAL A 671 -7.33 -27.01 7.73
C VAL A 671 -6.98 -28.49 7.59
N ASN A 672 -7.02 -29.20 8.72
CA ASN A 672 -6.86 -30.66 8.77
C ASN A 672 -8.24 -31.35 8.68
N GLY A 673 -8.88 -31.24 7.52
CA GLY A 673 -10.23 -31.76 7.26
C GLY A 673 -10.80 -31.23 5.94
N PRO A 674 -12.02 -31.64 5.56
CA PRO A 674 -12.71 -31.07 4.41
C PRO A 674 -13.20 -29.65 4.72
N VAL A 675 -13.30 -28.83 3.67
CA VAL A 675 -13.89 -27.50 3.67
C VAL A 675 -15.06 -27.49 2.69
N ASP A 676 -16.26 -27.22 3.20
CA ASP A 676 -17.50 -27.11 2.44
C ASP A 676 -18.05 -25.67 2.54
N VAL A 677 -18.24 -25.02 1.39
CA VAL A 677 -18.81 -23.65 1.31
C VAL A 677 -20.02 -23.69 0.39
N ALA A 678 -21.23 -23.71 0.93
CA ALA A 678 -22.43 -24.01 0.14
C ALA A 678 -23.64 -23.13 0.45
N GLY A 679 -24.43 -22.80 -0.57
CA GLY A 679 -25.69 -22.07 -0.39
C GLY A 679 -25.55 -20.64 0.12
N ASN A 680 -24.33 -20.09 0.17
CA ASN A 680 -24.12 -18.74 0.70
C ASN A 680 -24.49 -17.66 -0.33
N SER A 681 -25.04 -16.56 0.14
CA SER A 681 -25.28 -15.36 -0.67
C SER A 681 -24.56 -14.15 -0.07
N GLY A 682 -24.31 -13.14 -0.88
CA GLY A 682 -23.73 -11.88 -0.40
C GLY A 682 -23.63 -10.85 -1.51
N THR A 683 -23.29 -9.62 -1.15
CA THR A 683 -23.01 -8.54 -2.10
C THR A 683 -21.66 -8.73 -2.80
N THR A 684 -20.74 -9.48 -2.19
CA THR A 684 -19.43 -9.85 -2.71
C THR A 684 -19.30 -11.37 -2.74
N ALA A 685 -18.50 -11.89 -3.68
CA ALA A 685 -18.17 -13.32 -3.73
C ALA A 685 -17.45 -13.76 -2.44
N ALA A 686 -17.78 -14.96 -1.95
CA ALA A 686 -17.01 -15.56 -0.87
C ALA A 686 -15.54 -15.74 -1.28
N VAL A 687 -14.61 -15.28 -0.45
CA VAL A 687 -13.17 -15.40 -0.70
C VAL A 687 -12.63 -16.62 0.04
N VAL A 688 -12.21 -17.64 -0.70
CA VAL A 688 -11.55 -18.84 -0.17
C VAL A 688 -10.17 -18.92 -0.79
N SER A 689 -9.14 -18.49 -0.06
CA SER A 689 -7.81 -18.27 -0.64
C SER A 689 -6.66 -18.57 0.31
N ALA A 690 -5.51 -18.94 -0.26
CA ALA A 690 -4.27 -19.19 0.46
C ALA A 690 -4.38 -20.18 1.65
N ASN A 691 -5.38 -21.06 1.67
CA ASN A 691 -5.53 -22.06 2.74
C ASN A 691 -4.69 -23.31 2.43
N GLU A 692 -4.18 -23.97 3.47
CA GLU A 692 -3.62 -25.32 3.41
C GLU A 692 -4.65 -26.34 3.89
N ILE A 693 -5.27 -27.09 2.97
CA ILE A 693 -6.39 -27.99 3.22
C ILE A 693 -5.96 -29.43 2.98
N THR A 694 -5.93 -30.26 4.02
CA THR A 694 -5.59 -31.68 3.87
C THR A 694 -6.76 -32.54 3.37
N GLY A 695 -8.00 -32.04 3.45
CA GLY A 695 -9.21 -32.72 2.96
C GLY A 695 -9.66 -32.23 1.59
N SER A 696 -10.95 -32.43 1.28
CA SER A 696 -11.59 -31.88 0.07
C SER A 696 -11.92 -30.39 0.22
N LEU A 697 -12.01 -29.70 -0.91
CA LEU A 697 -12.59 -28.36 -0.99
C LEU A 697 -13.79 -28.40 -1.95
N ALA A 698 -15.00 -28.22 -1.44
CA ALA A 698 -16.22 -28.28 -2.24
C ALA A 698 -17.06 -27.02 -2.06
N CYS A 699 -17.56 -26.48 -3.18
CA CYS A 699 -18.45 -25.32 -3.15
C CYS A 699 -19.64 -25.52 -4.07
N ALA A 700 -20.84 -25.19 -3.60
CA ALA A 700 -22.06 -25.39 -4.37
C ALA A 700 -23.12 -24.34 -4.05
N GLY A 701 -23.76 -23.79 -5.07
CA GLY A 701 -24.92 -22.91 -4.89
C GLY A 701 -24.63 -21.55 -4.22
N ASN A 702 -23.37 -21.12 -4.17
CA ASN A 702 -23.05 -19.78 -3.66
C ASN A 702 -23.31 -18.72 -4.74
N THR A 703 -23.77 -17.55 -4.32
CA THR A 703 -24.06 -16.42 -5.23
C THR A 703 -23.53 -15.10 -4.66
N PRO A 704 -22.51 -14.45 -5.27
CA PRO A 704 -21.75 -14.92 -6.43
C PRO A 704 -20.91 -16.19 -6.17
N SER A 705 -20.38 -16.82 -7.23
CA SER A 705 -19.50 -17.99 -7.09
C SER A 705 -18.22 -17.62 -6.31
N PRO A 706 -17.68 -18.48 -5.43
CA PRO A 706 -16.52 -18.13 -4.62
C PRO A 706 -15.27 -17.89 -5.48
N VAL A 707 -14.36 -17.07 -4.99
CA VAL A 707 -13.10 -16.68 -5.66
C VAL A 707 -11.90 -16.90 -4.74
N ASN A 708 -10.69 -17.00 -5.31
CA ASN A 708 -9.44 -17.11 -4.56
C ASN A 708 -8.57 -15.83 -4.66
N GLY A 709 -9.02 -14.82 -5.40
CA GLY A 709 -8.30 -13.55 -5.58
C GLY A 709 -6.92 -13.70 -6.23
N GLY A 710 -6.67 -14.79 -6.98
CA GLY A 710 -5.35 -15.09 -7.56
C GLY A 710 -4.42 -15.89 -6.65
N HIS A 711 -4.87 -16.28 -5.45
CA HIS A 711 -4.05 -16.99 -4.46
C HIS A 711 -4.59 -18.38 -4.20
N PRO A 712 -4.07 -19.38 -4.91
CA PRO A 712 -4.65 -20.70 -4.92
C PRO A 712 -4.57 -21.34 -3.53
N ASN A 713 -5.61 -22.09 -3.19
CA ASN A 713 -5.56 -22.97 -2.04
C ASN A 713 -4.60 -24.15 -2.31
N SER A 714 -3.88 -24.62 -1.29
CA SER A 714 -3.17 -25.90 -1.34
C SER A 714 -4.11 -26.98 -0.84
N VAL A 715 -4.62 -27.84 -1.73
CA VAL A 715 -5.66 -28.84 -1.40
C VAL A 715 -5.13 -30.23 -1.70
N ALA A 716 -5.03 -31.10 -0.68
CA ALA A 716 -4.57 -32.47 -0.84
C ALA A 716 -5.67 -33.44 -1.32
N GLY A 717 -6.94 -33.14 -1.00
CA GLY A 717 -8.11 -33.89 -1.45
C GLY A 717 -8.72 -33.39 -2.76
N PRO A 718 -9.88 -33.94 -3.17
CA PRO A 718 -10.57 -33.50 -4.38
C PRO A 718 -11.15 -32.09 -4.23
N ARG A 719 -11.19 -31.37 -5.35
CA ARG A 719 -11.92 -30.11 -5.50
C ARG A 719 -13.25 -30.34 -6.20
N GLY A 720 -14.30 -29.61 -5.83
CA GLY A 720 -15.64 -29.83 -6.35
C GLY A 720 -16.48 -28.56 -6.52
N GLY A 721 -17.37 -28.61 -7.51
CA GLY A 721 -18.36 -27.56 -7.79
C GLY A 721 -17.72 -26.22 -8.16
N GLN A 722 -18.19 -25.13 -7.57
CA GLN A 722 -17.71 -23.76 -7.84
C GLN A 722 -16.25 -23.54 -7.40
N CYS A 723 -15.68 -24.44 -6.59
CA CYS A 723 -14.30 -24.36 -6.11
C CYS A 723 -13.34 -25.28 -6.86
N ALA A 724 -13.73 -25.84 -8.00
CA ALA A 724 -12.87 -26.72 -8.80
C ALA A 724 -11.54 -26.04 -9.19
N GLU A 725 -11.59 -24.73 -9.48
CA GLU A 725 -10.45 -23.93 -9.95
C GLU A 725 -9.79 -23.06 -8.86
N LEU A 726 -10.24 -23.13 -7.60
CA LEU A 726 -9.80 -22.22 -6.51
C LEU A 726 -8.58 -22.67 -5.71
#